data_AF-A0ABC9FU16-F1
#
_entry.id   AF-A0ABC9FU16-F1
#
_cell.length_a   1.000
_cell.length_b   1.000
_cell.length_c   1.000
_cell.angle_alpha   90.00
_cell.angle_beta   90.00
_cell.angle_gamma   90.00
#
_symmetry.space_group_name_H-M   'P 1'
#
loop_
_entity.id
_entity.type
_entity.pdbx_description
1 polymer ?
#
loop_
_entity_poly.entity_id
_entity_poly.type
_entity_poly.pdbx_seq_one_letter_code
_entity_poly.pdbx_strand_id
1 'polypeptide(L)'
;MRKWTKKLGHTFSRLLTSKPPFAFSRPRPTPPAPPTHPPPPPPISIPPQPPELLPPFPTSSSAMPHHGSHRRPAHAPGGHVFPRATSTVLPDPSRFFAPPLLAAPLPTNTFFQNFVLKNGDQPEYFHPYSIRSPGGAALDVCYPSRNHSPSFVIQTFVADLTVSDAAGSSQRHRVSAFDDLSVTLDVSPTLRAHLVRGCPYVTVVTTAAGAVDISVSSVHAFIEVAACDAAGTKWRLRMNSGQTFLLYASAPIQLSQASTTQLSAPGFAGAIRVAYLPDASMEPVLDRYSGCFPVSGDAALHRPFCVDYSWRKAGAGGELLMLAHPLHLRLLSDDARVLDDFRYRSIDGDLVGVVGDSWALRADPVSPTWHSTRGVSEDGVAEVVAALRADVAGLANTPITTTSSYFYGKAIARAARLALIAEEVGCPDAIPPVVSFLKATVTPWLDGSFQGNGFFYDAKWGGLVTLQGLKDTGADFGFGIFNDHHYHLGYFLYAIAVLAKLDPRWGRKYMPQAYSMVADFMTLSKNKPGSSSFTRLRMFDLWKLHSWAGGLTEFADGRNQESTSEAVNAYYSAALVGLSYGDAHLVSLGATLTALEALAAQTWWHVRAGEGIYEEDFAGNNRVVGVLWANKRDSALWFAPPEWKECRLGIQLLPVLPISEALFPDVAFVKDLVTWTVPALARDGVGEGWKGFVYALEGIYDKEAALEKTRKLTGHDDGNTLTNLLWWLHSRGSVVAGDDEGGFGRCCWYRQYCH
;
A
#
# COMPACT_ATOMS: atom_id res chain seq x y z
N MET A 1 53.71 29.69 26.97
CA MET A 1 54.61 28.62 27.46
C MET A 1 54.08 27.30 26.93
N ARG A 2 54.70 26.78 25.86
CA ARG A 2 55.58 25.59 25.86
C ARG A 2 54.80 24.31 26.21
N LYS A 3 54.39 23.51 25.22
CA LYS A 3 55.14 22.42 24.55
C LYS A 3 55.08 21.09 25.33
N TRP A 4 54.60 20.04 24.64
CA TRP A 4 54.65 18.58 24.94
C TRP A 4 53.51 18.09 25.85
N THR A 5 52.65 17.15 25.43
CA THR A 5 52.97 15.75 25.11
C THR A 5 51.97 15.11 24.12
N LYS A 6 52.51 14.43 23.09
CA LYS A 6 51.87 13.39 22.28
C LYS A 6 52.50 12.04 22.66
N LYS A 7 51.72 10.96 22.54
CA LYS A 7 52.07 9.52 22.55
C LYS A 7 52.26 8.82 23.90
N LEU A 8 51.25 8.05 24.30
CA LEU A 8 51.38 6.65 24.73
C LEU A 8 49.97 6.07 24.91
N GLY A 9 49.56 5.19 23.98
CA GLY A 9 48.22 4.62 23.93
C GLY A 9 48.20 3.33 23.13
N HIS A 10 49.09 2.40 23.48
CA HIS A 10 48.96 0.98 23.13
C HIS A 10 49.23 0.18 24.40
N THR A 11 48.48 -0.91 24.54
CA THR A 11 48.50 -1.92 25.62
C THR A 11 47.54 -1.66 26.79
N PHE A 12 46.24 -1.85 26.56
CA PHE A 12 45.35 -2.55 27.51
C PHE A 12 44.21 -3.21 26.72
N SER A 13 44.59 -4.23 25.94
CA SER A 13 43.68 -5.23 25.37
C SER A 13 43.94 -6.52 26.13
N ARG A 14 43.06 -6.85 27.08
CA ARG A 14 42.76 -8.19 27.65
C ARG A 14 42.10 -8.00 29.01
N LEU A 15 40.78 -8.19 29.07
CA LEU A 15 40.02 -8.92 30.10
C LEU A 15 38.54 -8.49 30.03
N LEU A 16 37.63 -9.47 30.11
CA LEU A 16 36.17 -9.44 29.95
C LEU A 16 35.74 -9.54 28.46
N THR A 17 35.27 -10.67 27.92
CA THR A 17 34.32 -11.64 28.48
C THR A 17 34.58 -13.07 27.98
N SER A 18 34.48 -14.03 28.90
CA SER A 18 34.68 -15.47 28.74
C SER A 18 33.41 -16.18 28.25
N LYS A 19 33.51 -16.93 27.14
CA LYS A 19 32.56 -17.98 26.75
C LYS A 19 32.97 -19.33 27.38
N PRO A 20 32.03 -20.18 27.83
CA PRO A 20 32.37 -21.50 28.35
C PRO A 20 32.63 -22.52 27.22
N PRO A 21 33.51 -23.52 27.43
CA PRO A 21 33.81 -24.57 26.45
C PRO A 21 33.13 -25.89 26.82
N PHE A 22 32.30 -26.47 25.94
CA PHE A 22 32.05 -27.91 25.90
C PHE A 22 31.62 -28.31 24.49
N ALA A 23 32.49 -29.06 23.80
CA ALA A 23 32.22 -29.69 22.52
C ALA A 23 32.15 -31.21 22.73
N PHE A 24 31.00 -31.82 22.45
CA PHE A 24 30.87 -33.26 22.24
C PHE A 24 30.61 -33.50 20.75
N SER A 25 31.54 -34.17 20.10
CA SER A 25 31.44 -34.68 18.73
C SER A 25 30.39 -35.81 18.66
N ARG A 26 29.31 -35.60 17.89
CA ARG A 26 28.41 -36.66 17.43
C ARG A 26 28.67 -36.97 15.94
N PRO A 27 28.62 -38.24 15.50
CA PRO A 27 28.88 -38.61 14.11
C PRO A 27 27.72 -38.18 13.19
N ARG A 28 28.03 -37.85 11.94
CA ARG A 28 27.04 -37.58 10.88
C ARG A 28 26.17 -38.82 10.61
N PRO A 29 24.83 -38.69 10.49
CA PRO A 29 24.01 -39.72 9.89
C PRO A 29 24.17 -39.72 8.36
N THR A 30 24.36 -40.91 7.79
CA THR A 30 24.27 -41.17 6.35
C THR A 30 22.82 -41.03 5.87
N PRO A 31 22.58 -40.48 4.67
CA PRO A 31 21.23 -40.40 4.11
C PRO A 31 20.73 -41.79 3.68
N PRO A 32 19.42 -42.10 3.82
CA PRO A 32 18.86 -43.34 3.31
C PRO A 32 18.79 -43.33 1.77
N ALA A 33 18.97 -44.50 1.17
CA ALA A 33 18.83 -44.70 -0.28
C ALA A 33 17.40 -44.41 -0.76
N PRO A 34 17.21 -43.90 -1.99
CA PRO A 34 15.88 -43.63 -2.53
C PRO A 34 15.10 -44.93 -2.79
N PRO A 35 13.77 -44.92 -2.62
CA PRO A 35 12.93 -46.08 -2.94
C PRO A 35 12.88 -46.34 -4.45
N THR A 36 12.99 -47.60 -4.83
CA THR A 36 12.81 -48.08 -6.21
C THR A 36 11.33 -48.06 -6.59
N HIS A 37 10.98 -47.31 -7.65
CA HIS A 37 9.63 -47.36 -8.22
C HIS A 37 9.43 -48.61 -9.10
N PRO A 38 8.26 -49.26 -9.07
CA PRO A 38 7.90 -50.31 -10.02
C PRO A 38 7.60 -49.71 -11.42
N PRO A 39 7.77 -50.48 -12.51
CA PRO A 39 7.62 -49.97 -13.87
C PRO A 39 6.15 -49.67 -14.23
N PRO A 40 5.90 -48.74 -15.18
CA PRO A 40 4.55 -48.38 -15.60
C PRO A 40 3.90 -49.46 -16.47
N PRO A 41 2.55 -49.60 -16.44
CA PRO A 41 1.83 -50.50 -17.32
C PRO A 41 1.82 -49.99 -18.78
N PRO A 42 1.70 -50.90 -19.77
CA PRO A 42 1.79 -50.55 -21.20
C PRO A 42 0.54 -49.80 -21.71
N PRO A 43 0.68 -49.03 -22.80
CA PRO A 43 -0.40 -48.18 -23.33
C PRO A 43 -1.52 -49.00 -23.99
N ILE A 44 -2.76 -48.65 -23.66
CA ILE A 44 -3.97 -49.15 -24.34
C ILE A 44 -4.19 -48.32 -25.60
N SER A 45 -4.11 -49.01 -26.73
CA SER A 45 -4.46 -48.54 -28.07
C SER A 45 -5.99 -48.46 -28.27
N ILE A 46 -6.49 -47.32 -28.73
CA ILE A 46 -7.86 -47.16 -29.24
C ILE A 46 -7.78 -46.71 -30.72
N PRO A 47 -8.58 -47.28 -31.64
CA PRO A 47 -8.38 -47.21 -33.09
C PRO A 47 -8.96 -45.93 -33.74
N PRO A 48 -8.59 -45.61 -35.01
CA PRO A 48 -8.98 -44.38 -35.69
C PRO A 48 -10.34 -44.51 -36.39
N GLN A 49 -11.07 -43.40 -36.48
CA GLN A 49 -12.26 -43.27 -37.34
C GLN A 49 -12.38 -41.85 -37.94
N PRO A 50 -13.08 -41.69 -39.09
CA PRO A 50 -12.53 -41.10 -40.33
C PRO A 50 -12.95 -39.64 -40.60
N PRO A 51 -12.52 -39.01 -41.71
CA PRO A 51 -12.70 -37.58 -41.98
C PRO A 51 -14.02 -37.27 -42.70
N GLU A 52 -14.70 -36.19 -42.29
CA GLU A 52 -15.81 -35.56 -43.03
C GLU A 52 -15.56 -34.04 -43.06
N LEU A 53 -15.14 -33.49 -44.20
CA LEU A 53 -15.94 -32.91 -45.30
C LEU A 53 -16.54 -31.52 -44.97
N LEU A 54 -15.86 -30.47 -45.45
CA LEU A 54 -16.40 -29.13 -45.70
C LEU A 54 -17.42 -29.18 -46.85
N PRO A 55 -18.49 -28.35 -46.85
CA PRO A 55 -18.48 -27.08 -47.62
C PRO A 55 -19.50 -26.01 -47.08
N PRO A 56 -19.83 -24.93 -47.82
CA PRO A 56 -19.00 -23.88 -48.41
C PRO A 56 -19.35 -22.46 -47.87
N PHE A 57 -18.51 -21.48 -48.21
CA PHE A 57 -18.79 -20.04 -48.05
C PHE A 57 -19.94 -19.56 -48.94
N PRO A 58 -20.67 -18.52 -48.52
CA PRO A 58 -21.18 -17.50 -49.43
C PRO A 58 -20.71 -16.08 -49.09
N THR A 59 -20.68 -15.28 -50.14
CA THR A 59 -20.10 -13.95 -50.32
C THR A 59 -21.03 -12.79 -49.93
N SER A 60 -20.40 -11.65 -49.60
CA SER A 60 -20.82 -10.24 -49.73
C SER A 60 -22.09 -9.73 -49.04
N SER A 61 -21.96 -8.73 -48.16
CA SER A 61 -22.20 -7.32 -48.52
C SER A 61 -21.83 -6.39 -47.36
N SER A 62 -21.36 -5.18 -47.68
CA SER A 62 -20.99 -4.13 -46.74
C SER A 62 -22.22 -3.44 -46.16
N ALA A 63 -22.28 -3.32 -44.84
CA ALA A 63 -23.03 -2.27 -44.15
C ALA A 63 -22.50 -2.13 -42.71
N MET A 64 -21.98 -0.95 -42.38
CA MET A 64 -21.68 -0.53 -41.00
C MET A 64 -22.97 -0.47 -40.17
N PRO A 65 -22.95 -0.90 -38.89
CA PRO A 65 -23.88 -0.36 -37.92
C PRO A 65 -23.19 0.29 -36.72
N HIS A 66 -23.52 1.57 -36.58
CA HIS A 66 -23.71 2.37 -35.37
C HIS A 66 -23.45 1.75 -33.98
N HIS A 67 -22.78 2.57 -33.16
CA HIS A 67 -22.72 2.55 -31.69
C HIS A 67 -23.87 1.80 -30.99
N GLY A 68 -23.57 0.57 -30.56
CA GLY A 68 -24.38 -0.17 -29.61
C GLY A 68 -23.85 0.03 -28.19
N SER A 69 -24.73 0.40 -27.26
CA SER A 69 -24.45 0.44 -25.83
C SER A 69 -23.89 -0.90 -25.34
N HIS A 70 -22.66 -0.91 -24.81
CA HIS A 70 -22.06 -2.09 -24.22
C HIS A 70 -22.84 -2.50 -22.96
N ARG A 71 -23.67 -3.53 -23.11
CA ARG A 71 -24.29 -4.25 -21.99
C ARG A 71 -23.17 -5.00 -21.26
N ARG A 72 -23.02 -4.78 -19.95
CA ARG A 72 -22.16 -5.59 -19.06
C ARG A 72 -22.36 -7.08 -19.35
N PRO A 73 -21.29 -7.90 -19.46
CA PRO A 73 -21.45 -9.34 -19.37
C PRO A 73 -22.11 -9.66 -18.04
N ALA A 74 -23.21 -10.43 -18.08
CA ALA A 74 -23.82 -10.95 -16.87
C ALA A 74 -22.81 -11.92 -16.22
N HIS A 75 -22.24 -11.54 -15.07
CA HIS A 75 -21.54 -12.48 -14.21
C HIS A 75 -22.51 -13.59 -13.81
N ALA A 76 -22.13 -14.85 -14.06
CA ALA A 76 -22.80 -15.97 -13.43
C ALA A 76 -22.60 -15.83 -11.90
N PRO A 77 -23.66 -15.85 -11.08
CA PRO A 77 -23.52 -15.86 -9.64
C PRO A 77 -22.97 -17.23 -9.21
N GLY A 78 -21.76 -17.26 -8.64
CA GLY A 78 -21.32 -18.34 -7.75
C GLY A 78 -20.26 -19.34 -8.22
N GLY A 79 -19.70 -19.23 -9.43
CA GLY A 79 -18.55 -20.04 -9.86
C GLY A 79 -17.22 -19.28 -9.68
N HIS A 80 -16.41 -19.62 -8.69
CA HIS A 80 -15.04 -19.10 -8.62
C HIS A 80 -14.21 -19.75 -9.73
N VAL A 81 -13.46 -18.94 -10.48
CA VAL A 81 -12.61 -19.41 -11.59
C VAL A 81 -11.36 -20.12 -11.10
N PHE A 82 -10.90 -19.81 -9.89
CA PHE A 82 -9.85 -20.53 -9.19
C PHE A 82 -10.47 -21.58 -8.24
N PRO A 83 -9.79 -22.73 -8.04
CA PRO A 83 -10.27 -23.75 -7.11
C PRO A 83 -10.43 -23.20 -5.69
N ARG A 84 -11.40 -23.73 -4.93
CA ARG A 84 -11.58 -23.33 -3.54
C ARG A 84 -10.43 -23.80 -2.65
N ALA A 85 -9.98 -22.92 -1.76
CA ALA A 85 -8.99 -23.19 -0.74
C ALA A 85 -9.62 -23.80 0.51
N THR A 86 -8.86 -24.67 1.17
CA THR A 86 -9.02 -25.00 2.59
C THR A 86 -7.68 -24.74 3.26
N SER A 87 -7.50 -23.56 3.85
CA SER A 87 -6.26 -23.19 4.53
C SER A 87 -6.22 -23.73 5.95
N THR A 88 -5.07 -24.29 6.35
CA THR A 88 -4.81 -24.76 7.72
C THR A 88 -4.17 -23.68 8.59
N VAL A 89 -3.72 -22.58 7.99
CA VAL A 89 -3.00 -21.49 8.70
C VAL A 89 -3.79 -20.19 8.76
N LEU A 90 -4.73 -19.99 7.83
CA LEU A 90 -5.55 -18.79 7.80
C LEU A 90 -6.62 -18.88 8.90
N PRO A 91 -6.66 -17.94 9.87
CA PRO A 91 -7.65 -17.98 10.94
C PRO A 91 -9.05 -17.75 10.38
N ASP A 92 -10.06 -18.23 11.09
CA ASP A 92 -11.43 -17.79 10.83
C ASP A 92 -11.59 -16.32 11.24
N PRO A 93 -12.46 -15.53 10.58
CA PRO A 93 -12.77 -14.18 11.01
C PRO A 93 -13.08 -14.09 12.50
N SER A 94 -12.42 -13.16 13.18
CA SER A 94 -12.52 -13.06 14.63
C SER A 94 -13.92 -12.63 15.08
N ARG A 95 -14.25 -12.95 16.34
CA ARG A 95 -15.51 -12.55 16.97
C ARG A 95 -15.61 -11.05 17.26
N PHE A 96 -14.55 -10.30 16.97
CA PHE A 96 -14.57 -8.83 17.04
C PHE A 96 -15.47 -8.24 15.95
N PHE A 97 -15.62 -8.88 14.79
CA PHE A 97 -16.62 -8.45 13.81
C PHE A 97 -18.04 -8.79 14.27
N ALA A 98 -18.94 -7.81 14.20
CA ALA A 98 -20.35 -8.05 14.45
C ALA A 98 -20.93 -9.06 13.42
N PRO A 99 -21.86 -9.95 13.80
CA PRO A 99 -22.37 -11.00 12.92
C PRO A 99 -22.85 -10.54 11.54
N PRO A 100 -23.52 -9.37 11.38
CA PRO A 100 -23.93 -8.90 10.06
C PRO A 100 -22.76 -8.62 9.09
N LEU A 101 -21.57 -8.30 9.62
CA LEU A 101 -20.39 -8.02 8.81
C LEU A 101 -19.77 -9.29 8.21
N LEU A 102 -20.00 -10.45 8.83
CA LEU A 102 -19.49 -11.75 8.39
C LEU A 102 -20.20 -12.29 7.14
N ALA A 103 -21.30 -11.64 6.72
CA ALA A 103 -22.09 -12.07 5.56
C ALA A 103 -21.49 -11.64 4.21
N ALA A 104 -20.34 -10.96 4.21
CA ALA A 104 -19.63 -10.53 3.01
C ALA A 104 -18.10 -10.46 3.25
N PRO A 105 -17.28 -10.43 2.18
CA PRO A 105 -15.82 -10.46 2.29
C PRO A 105 -15.22 -9.34 3.15
N LEU A 106 -14.44 -9.73 4.15
CA LEU A 106 -13.85 -8.81 5.12
C LEU A 106 -12.53 -8.20 4.62
N PRO A 107 -12.21 -6.96 5.01
CA PRO A 107 -10.92 -6.36 4.72
C PRO A 107 -9.80 -7.08 5.48
N THR A 108 -8.58 -7.03 4.92
CA THR A 108 -7.39 -7.70 5.46
C THR A 108 -6.20 -6.76 5.63
N ASN A 109 -6.13 -5.67 4.85
CA ASN A 109 -5.01 -4.73 4.82
C ASN A 109 -5.49 -3.30 5.13
N THR A 110 -6.33 -3.17 6.15
CA THR A 110 -6.98 -1.89 6.51
C THR A 110 -6.36 -1.24 7.75
N PHE A 111 -6.56 0.07 7.89
CA PHE A 111 -6.03 0.91 8.97
C PHE A 111 -6.57 0.57 10.38
N PHE A 112 -7.56 -0.31 10.50
CA PHE A 112 -8.14 -0.75 11.78
C PHE A 112 -7.89 -2.23 12.08
N GLN A 113 -7.07 -2.90 11.26
CA GLN A 113 -6.93 -4.36 11.27
C GLN A 113 -6.53 -4.91 12.65
N ASN A 114 -5.74 -4.20 13.44
CA ASN A 114 -5.35 -4.62 14.78
C ASN A 114 -6.55 -4.79 15.72
N PHE A 115 -7.65 -4.04 15.56
CA PHE A 115 -8.84 -4.19 16.42
C PHE A 115 -9.53 -5.55 16.28
N VAL A 116 -9.22 -6.31 15.22
CA VAL A 116 -9.85 -7.61 14.95
C VAL A 116 -8.85 -8.77 14.95
N LEU A 117 -7.57 -8.50 15.19
CA LEU A 117 -6.51 -9.52 15.27
C LEU A 117 -6.14 -9.81 16.72
N LYS A 118 -5.75 -11.07 16.98
CA LYS A 118 -5.37 -11.58 18.31
C LYS A 118 -6.31 -11.11 19.43
N ASN A 119 -5.86 -10.20 20.30
CA ASN A 119 -6.62 -9.70 21.44
C ASN A 119 -7.39 -8.40 21.14
N GLY A 120 -7.20 -7.81 19.96
CA GLY A 120 -7.82 -6.56 19.54
C GLY A 120 -7.30 -5.32 20.27
N ASP A 121 -6.23 -5.45 21.05
CA ASP A 121 -5.73 -4.43 21.99
C ASP A 121 -4.41 -3.77 21.55
N GLN A 122 -4.01 -3.96 20.29
CA GLN A 122 -2.97 -3.11 19.70
C GLN A 122 -3.56 -1.78 19.22
N PRO A 123 -2.80 -0.67 19.33
CA PRO A 123 -3.27 0.63 18.91
C PRO A 123 -3.37 0.74 17.38
N GLU A 124 -4.22 1.66 16.92
CA GLU A 124 -4.35 2.06 15.52
C GLU A 124 -4.36 3.59 15.39
N TYR A 125 -3.85 4.10 14.25
CA TYR A 125 -3.69 5.53 14.02
C TYR A 125 -4.85 6.13 13.20
N PHE A 126 -5.48 7.16 13.75
CA PHE A 126 -6.69 7.79 13.20
C PHE A 126 -6.54 9.27 12.85
N HIS A 127 -5.34 9.84 12.95
CA HIS A 127 -5.02 11.24 12.65
C HIS A 127 -5.91 12.27 13.40
N PRO A 128 -5.43 12.94 14.46
CA PRO A 128 -4.07 12.97 14.95
C PRO A 128 -3.80 11.92 16.05
N TYR A 129 -4.78 11.11 16.42
CA TYR A 129 -4.72 10.25 17.60
C TYR A 129 -4.36 8.81 17.28
N SER A 130 -3.65 8.18 18.21
CA SER A 130 -3.54 6.72 18.27
C SER A 130 -4.55 6.20 19.30
N ILE A 131 -5.33 5.19 18.92
CA ILE A 131 -6.47 4.69 19.70
C ILE A 131 -6.28 3.22 20.02
N ARG A 132 -6.57 2.82 21.26
CA ARG A 132 -6.52 1.42 21.70
C ARG A 132 -7.77 1.06 22.50
N SER A 133 -8.28 -0.16 22.32
CA SER A 133 -9.30 -0.75 23.18
C SER A 133 -8.66 -1.85 24.03
N PRO A 134 -8.22 -1.57 25.27
CA PRO A 134 -7.53 -2.56 26.11
C PRO A 134 -8.46 -3.63 26.71
N GLY A 135 -9.78 -3.52 26.50
CA GLY A 135 -10.80 -4.28 27.22
C GLY A 135 -11.28 -3.53 28.48
N GLY A 136 -12.16 -4.15 29.27
CA GLY A 136 -12.67 -3.52 30.49
C GLY A 136 -13.68 -2.40 30.25
N ALA A 137 -14.33 -2.35 29.08
CA ALA A 137 -15.19 -1.25 28.64
C ALA A 137 -14.47 0.12 28.53
N ALA A 138 -13.20 0.12 28.11
CA ALA A 138 -12.36 1.31 28.03
C ALA A 138 -11.86 1.58 26.59
N LEU A 139 -11.68 2.86 26.29
CA LEU A 139 -11.04 3.36 25.09
C LEU A 139 -9.90 4.32 25.48
N ASP A 140 -8.68 3.95 25.12
CA ASP A 140 -7.50 4.78 25.32
C ASP A 140 -7.29 5.72 24.13
N VAL A 141 -7.00 6.97 24.44
CA VAL A 141 -6.72 8.06 23.51
C VAL A 141 -5.30 8.56 23.75
N CYS A 142 -4.50 8.57 22.69
CA CYS A 142 -3.14 9.08 22.69
C CYS A 142 -3.01 10.18 21.64
N TYR A 143 -2.46 11.34 22.02
CA TYR A 143 -1.83 12.23 21.05
C TYR A 143 -0.33 11.94 21.07
N PRO A 144 0.16 11.08 20.15
CA PRO A 144 1.46 10.45 20.31
C PRO A 144 2.59 11.46 20.16
N SER A 145 3.51 11.43 21.13
CA SER A 145 4.83 12.06 20.98
C SER A 145 5.64 11.34 19.90
N ARG A 146 6.57 12.07 19.28
CA ARG A 146 7.45 11.50 18.25
C ARG A 146 8.88 11.39 18.75
N ASN A 147 9.42 10.19 18.64
CA ASN A 147 10.82 9.89 18.86
C ASN A 147 11.49 9.70 17.49
N HIS A 148 12.69 10.23 17.33
CA HIS A 148 13.38 10.23 16.05
C HIS A 148 14.87 9.98 16.22
N SER A 149 15.47 9.51 15.14
CA SER A 149 16.90 9.35 14.92
C SER A 149 17.17 9.44 13.42
N PRO A 150 18.44 9.45 12.98
CA PRO A 150 18.78 9.28 11.57
C PRO A 150 18.18 8.03 10.93
N SER A 151 17.87 6.99 11.70
CA SER A 151 17.39 5.71 11.18
C SER A 151 15.88 5.54 11.20
N PHE A 152 15.16 6.31 12.01
CA PHE A 152 13.70 6.20 12.10
C PHE A 152 13.03 7.44 12.66
N VAL A 153 11.75 7.60 12.36
CA VAL A 153 10.79 8.44 13.09
C VAL A 153 9.67 7.53 13.58
N ILE A 154 9.26 7.62 14.84
CA ILE A 154 8.22 6.77 15.42
C ILE A 154 7.32 7.54 16.37
N GLN A 155 6.02 7.25 16.32
CA GLN A 155 5.03 7.70 17.27
C GLN A 155 4.94 6.74 18.46
N THR A 156 5.06 7.26 19.68
CA THR A 156 4.99 6.45 20.90
C THR A 156 3.60 6.51 21.49
N PHE A 157 3.00 5.33 21.70
CA PHE A 157 1.70 5.22 22.33
C PHE A 157 1.78 5.36 23.86
N VAL A 158 0.98 6.27 24.40
CA VAL A 158 0.71 6.45 25.82
C VAL A 158 -0.80 6.66 25.98
N ALA A 159 -1.44 5.98 26.93
CA ALA A 159 -2.86 6.19 27.21
C ALA A 159 -3.06 7.53 27.94
N ASP A 160 -2.90 8.64 27.22
CA ASP A 160 -2.96 10.01 27.75
C ASP A 160 -4.32 10.27 28.42
N LEU A 161 -5.40 9.76 27.81
CA LEU A 161 -6.73 9.71 28.39
C LEU A 161 -7.37 8.36 28.12
N THR A 162 -8.13 7.85 29.08
CA THR A 162 -8.98 6.67 28.93
C THR A 162 -10.42 7.05 29.27
N VAL A 163 -11.34 6.82 28.33
CA VAL A 163 -12.79 6.97 28.57
C VAL A 163 -13.37 5.58 28.73
N SER A 164 -14.07 5.33 29.84
CA SER A 164 -14.63 4.01 30.13
C SER A 164 -15.99 4.06 30.81
N ASP A 165 -16.69 2.92 30.76
CA ASP A 165 -17.83 2.64 31.65
C ASP A 165 -17.26 2.28 33.03
N ALA A 166 -17.67 2.99 34.08
CA ALA A 166 -17.20 2.77 35.44
C ALA A 166 -17.63 1.40 36.01
N ALA A 167 -18.72 0.82 35.50
CA ALA A 167 -19.11 -0.55 35.87
C ALA A 167 -18.17 -1.61 35.28
N GLY A 168 -17.41 -1.24 34.25
CA GLY A 168 -16.52 -2.13 33.51
C GLY A 168 -17.26 -3.17 32.67
N SER A 169 -16.51 -3.96 31.91
CA SER A 169 -17.06 -5.13 31.22
C SER A 169 -16.00 -6.19 30.99
N SER A 170 -16.39 -7.46 31.14
CA SER A 170 -15.57 -8.60 30.69
C SER A 170 -15.64 -8.79 29.17
N GLN A 171 -16.62 -8.17 28.50
CA GLN A 171 -16.70 -8.19 27.04
C GLN A 171 -15.65 -7.24 26.47
N ARG A 172 -14.89 -7.72 25.49
CA ARG A 172 -14.05 -6.86 24.65
C ARG A 172 -14.92 -6.15 23.62
N HIS A 173 -14.32 -5.15 22.98
CA HIS A 173 -14.99 -4.37 21.95
C HIS A 173 -15.48 -5.24 20.78
N ARG A 174 -16.36 -4.68 19.96
CA ARG A 174 -16.74 -5.22 18.65
C ARG A 174 -16.70 -4.13 17.60
N VAL A 175 -16.18 -4.47 16.41
CA VAL A 175 -16.38 -3.68 15.20
C VAL A 175 -17.82 -3.89 14.74
N SER A 176 -18.66 -2.88 14.91
CA SER A 176 -20.10 -2.93 14.57
C SER A 176 -20.39 -2.38 13.16
N ALA A 177 -19.53 -1.48 12.68
CA ALA A 177 -19.55 -0.98 11.31
C ALA A 177 -18.14 -0.51 10.89
N PHE A 178 -17.89 -0.50 9.59
CA PHE A 178 -16.73 0.14 8.97
C PHE A 178 -17.08 0.60 7.56
N ASP A 179 -16.30 1.55 7.06
CA ASP A 179 -16.34 2.04 5.68
C ASP A 179 -14.95 2.50 5.22
N ASP A 180 -14.88 3.29 4.15
CA ASP A 180 -13.62 3.70 3.53
C ASP A 180 -12.77 4.59 4.47
N LEU A 181 -13.42 5.35 5.36
CA LEU A 181 -12.78 6.41 6.16
C LEU A 181 -12.94 6.22 7.68
N SER A 182 -13.71 5.22 8.13
CA SER A 182 -14.05 5.05 9.55
C SER A 182 -14.25 3.61 10.01
N VAL A 183 -14.16 3.43 11.32
CA VAL A 183 -14.62 2.23 12.04
C VAL A 183 -15.46 2.64 13.24
N THR A 184 -16.53 1.90 13.50
CA THR A 184 -17.34 2.04 14.71
C THR A 184 -17.04 0.88 15.65
N LEU A 185 -16.59 1.20 16.86
CA LEU A 185 -16.31 0.24 17.91
C LEU A 185 -17.41 0.29 18.98
N ASP A 186 -18.08 -0.82 19.21
CA ASP A 186 -18.88 -1.02 20.41
C ASP A 186 -17.90 -1.44 21.52
N VAL A 187 -17.42 -0.46 22.30
CA VAL A 187 -16.41 -0.65 23.36
C VAL A 187 -16.97 -1.50 24.50
N SER A 188 -18.26 -1.33 24.76
CA SER A 188 -19.08 -2.14 25.68
C SER A 188 -20.53 -2.16 25.17
N PRO A 189 -21.47 -2.89 25.81
CA PRO A 189 -22.89 -2.78 25.48
C PRO A 189 -23.46 -1.36 25.62
N THR A 190 -22.84 -0.53 26.44
CA THR A 190 -23.26 0.82 26.85
C THR A 190 -22.49 1.94 26.17
N LEU A 191 -21.29 1.68 25.64
CA LEU A 191 -20.41 2.67 25.02
C LEU A 191 -20.02 2.30 23.60
N ARG A 192 -20.10 3.28 22.70
CA ARG A 192 -19.71 3.18 21.30
C ARG A 192 -18.76 4.31 20.93
N ALA A 193 -17.67 4.01 20.23
CA ALA A 193 -16.76 4.97 19.66
C ALA A 193 -16.97 5.07 18.14
N HIS A 194 -17.11 6.30 17.64
CA HIS A 194 -17.09 6.60 16.20
C HIS A 194 -15.70 7.12 15.85
N LEU A 195 -14.87 6.25 15.26
CA LEU A 195 -13.50 6.58 14.89
C LEU A 195 -13.42 6.87 13.40
N VAL A 196 -13.35 8.16 13.06
CA VAL A 196 -13.25 8.65 11.67
C VAL A 196 -11.90 9.31 11.48
N ARG A 197 -11.19 8.92 10.42
CA ARG A 197 -9.85 9.42 10.18
C ARG A 197 -9.83 10.92 9.91
N GLY A 198 -8.85 11.60 10.48
CA GLY A 198 -8.71 13.06 10.39
C GLY A 198 -9.66 13.84 11.28
N CYS A 199 -10.44 13.20 12.15
CA CYS A 199 -11.27 13.95 13.09
C CYS A 199 -10.40 14.52 14.23
N PRO A 200 -10.38 15.84 14.49
CA PRO A 200 -9.61 16.42 15.61
C PRO A 200 -10.22 16.09 16.97
N TYR A 201 -11.37 15.40 17.01
CA TYR A 201 -12.02 14.92 18.22
C TYR A 201 -12.10 13.39 18.21
N VAL A 202 -11.86 12.75 19.36
CA VAL A 202 -12.27 11.35 19.57
C VAL A 202 -13.66 11.34 20.18
N THR A 203 -14.61 10.66 19.52
CA THR A 203 -16.02 10.65 19.94
C THR A 203 -16.44 9.32 20.54
N VAL A 204 -16.97 9.36 21.76
CA VAL A 204 -17.62 8.23 22.44
C VAL A 204 -19.07 8.61 22.75
N VAL A 205 -20.01 7.72 22.48
CA VAL A 205 -21.45 7.92 22.72
C VAL A 205 -21.99 6.80 23.60
N THR A 206 -22.92 7.15 24.48
CA THR A 206 -23.73 6.16 25.20
C THR A 206 -24.74 5.52 24.25
N THR A 207 -24.91 4.20 24.32
CA THR A 207 -25.89 3.48 23.49
C THR A 207 -27.31 3.63 24.07
N ALA A 208 -28.31 3.05 23.39
CA ALA A 208 -29.70 3.06 23.85
C ALA A 208 -29.96 2.29 25.17
N ALA A 209 -28.92 1.69 25.76
CA ALA A 209 -28.99 0.98 27.04
C ALA A 209 -29.25 1.89 28.26
N GLY A 210 -29.18 3.21 28.11
CA GLY A 210 -29.51 4.20 29.14
C GLY A 210 -28.32 5.08 29.53
N ALA A 211 -28.50 5.84 30.61
CA ALA A 211 -27.42 6.62 31.21
C ALA A 211 -26.35 5.71 31.83
N VAL A 212 -25.09 6.13 31.76
CA VAL A 212 -23.92 5.35 32.15
C VAL A 212 -23.05 6.17 33.10
N ASP A 213 -22.47 5.52 34.09
CA ASP A 213 -21.44 6.14 34.92
C ASP A 213 -20.13 6.14 34.13
N ILE A 214 -19.71 7.32 33.68
CA ILE A 214 -18.48 7.48 32.89
C ILE A 214 -17.30 7.69 33.84
N SER A 215 -16.19 7.02 33.54
CA SER A 215 -14.88 7.29 34.12
C SER A 215 -13.97 7.87 33.04
N VAL A 216 -13.30 8.99 33.36
CA VAL A 216 -12.22 9.55 32.55
C VAL A 216 -10.94 9.48 33.38
N SER A 217 -9.99 8.65 32.97
CA SER A 217 -8.71 8.48 33.67
C SER A 217 -7.53 8.86 32.79
N SER A 218 -6.36 8.98 33.39
CA SER A 218 -5.10 9.25 32.71
C SER A 218 -3.95 8.57 33.44
N VAL A 219 -2.87 8.26 32.72
CA VAL A 219 -1.58 7.92 33.34
C VAL A 219 -0.89 9.15 33.96
N HIS A 220 -1.38 10.35 33.65
CA HIS A 220 -0.93 11.63 34.15
C HIS A 220 -1.89 12.18 35.22
N ALA A 221 -1.37 12.95 36.17
CA ALA A 221 -2.22 13.56 37.19
C ALA A 221 -2.96 14.76 36.61
N PHE A 222 -4.27 14.86 36.87
CA PHE A 222 -5.05 16.05 36.58
C PHE A 222 -4.69 17.16 37.57
N ILE A 223 -4.05 18.21 37.07
CA ILE A 223 -3.70 19.41 37.86
C ILE A 223 -4.78 20.48 37.76
N GLU A 224 -5.67 20.39 36.77
CA GLU A 224 -6.84 21.25 36.61
C GLU A 224 -7.98 20.49 35.94
N VAL A 225 -9.18 20.63 36.50
CA VAL A 225 -10.44 20.12 35.97
C VAL A 225 -11.45 21.25 36.10
N ALA A 226 -11.67 22.00 35.02
CA ALA A 226 -12.45 23.24 35.07
C ALA A 226 -13.59 23.23 34.04
N ALA A 227 -14.81 23.48 34.51
CA ALA A 227 -15.93 23.79 33.63
C ALA A 227 -15.65 25.11 32.89
N CYS A 228 -15.83 25.11 31.58
CA CYS A 228 -15.57 26.26 30.71
C CYS A 228 -16.85 27.02 30.34
N ASP A 229 -18.01 26.45 30.64
CA ASP A 229 -19.32 27.05 30.44
C ASP A 229 -20.23 26.80 31.66
N ALA A 230 -21.28 27.62 31.79
CA ALA A 230 -22.27 27.45 32.85
C ALA A 230 -23.19 26.23 32.64
N ALA A 231 -23.24 25.70 31.41
CA ALA A 231 -24.05 24.56 31.05
C ALA A 231 -23.44 23.22 31.47
N GLY A 232 -22.15 23.19 31.85
CA GLY A 232 -21.43 21.96 32.17
C GLY A 232 -21.18 21.09 30.94
N THR A 233 -21.12 21.68 29.75
CA THR A 233 -20.97 20.98 28.46
C THR A 233 -19.55 21.03 27.91
N LYS A 234 -18.68 21.87 28.47
CA LYS A 234 -17.27 21.97 28.11
C LYS A 234 -16.40 21.96 29.36
N TRP A 235 -15.34 21.15 29.34
CA TRP A 235 -14.37 21.03 30.42
C TRP A 235 -12.95 21.10 29.90
N ARG A 236 -12.07 21.79 30.64
CA ARG A 236 -10.63 21.82 30.42
C ARG A 236 -9.95 20.89 31.41
N LEU A 237 -9.15 19.96 30.88
CA LEU A 237 -8.40 18.95 31.62
C LEU A 237 -6.92 19.22 31.41
N ARG A 238 -6.25 19.83 32.40
CA ARG A 238 -4.79 20.06 32.35
C ARG A 238 -4.08 19.00 33.17
N MET A 239 -3.04 18.41 32.59
CA MET A 239 -2.31 17.29 33.19
C MET A 239 -0.88 17.69 33.57
N ASN A 240 -0.27 16.95 34.50
CA ASN A 240 1.11 17.19 34.93
C ASN A 240 2.16 16.86 33.85
N SER A 241 1.77 16.20 32.75
CA SER A 241 2.59 16.06 31.54
C SER A 241 2.75 17.37 30.75
N GLY A 242 1.96 18.40 31.07
CA GLY A 242 1.86 19.64 30.31
C GLY A 242 0.80 19.59 29.20
N GLN A 243 0.24 18.42 28.90
CA GLN A 243 -0.86 18.31 27.94
C GLN A 243 -2.15 18.92 28.51
N THR A 244 -2.92 19.54 27.62
CA THR A 244 -4.28 20.01 27.90
C THR A 244 -5.25 19.33 26.93
N PHE A 245 -6.32 18.76 27.47
CA PHE A 245 -7.42 18.23 26.68
C PHE A 245 -8.70 19.03 26.96
N LEU A 246 -9.50 19.22 25.92
CA LEU A 246 -10.85 19.76 26.00
C LEU A 246 -11.84 18.61 25.89
N LEU A 247 -12.77 18.52 26.83
CA LEU A 247 -13.88 17.58 26.81
C LEU A 247 -15.17 18.34 26.50
N TYR A 248 -15.87 17.92 25.46
CA TYR A 248 -17.16 18.45 25.04
C TYR A 248 -18.24 17.39 25.17
N ALA A 249 -19.30 17.69 25.91
CA ALA A 249 -20.44 16.81 26.10
C ALA A 249 -21.69 17.37 25.39
N SER A 250 -22.51 16.49 24.82
CA SER A 250 -23.77 16.88 24.15
C SER A 250 -24.90 17.23 25.13
N ALA A 251 -24.70 16.96 26.42
CA ALA A 251 -25.60 17.26 27.52
C ALA A 251 -24.73 17.65 28.74
N PRO A 252 -25.29 18.32 29.76
CA PRO A 252 -24.55 18.64 30.97
C PRO A 252 -23.88 17.40 31.56
N ILE A 253 -22.57 17.47 31.79
CA ILE A 253 -21.77 16.43 32.44
C ILE A 253 -21.06 17.04 33.64
N GLN A 254 -21.23 16.43 34.81
CA GLN A 254 -20.52 16.86 36.02
C GLN A 254 -19.29 15.99 36.20
N LEU A 255 -18.10 16.54 35.97
CA LEU A 255 -16.85 15.87 36.28
C LEU A 255 -16.47 16.13 37.74
N SER A 256 -16.33 15.05 38.52
CA SER A 256 -15.78 15.09 39.87
C SER A 256 -14.48 14.30 39.93
N GLN A 257 -13.45 14.88 40.55
CA GLN A 257 -12.16 14.21 40.71
C GLN A 257 -12.27 13.13 41.79
N ALA A 258 -12.28 11.86 41.37
CA ALA A 258 -12.32 10.69 42.25
C ALA A 258 -10.92 10.35 42.81
N SER A 259 -9.87 10.62 42.04
CA SER A 259 -8.47 10.54 42.46
C SER A 259 -7.62 11.52 41.65
N THR A 260 -6.32 11.61 41.94
CA THR A 260 -5.40 12.48 41.18
C THR A 260 -5.35 12.14 39.68
N THR A 261 -5.71 10.91 39.28
CA THR A 261 -5.64 10.41 37.91
C THR A 261 -6.98 9.92 37.37
N GLN A 262 -8.09 10.16 38.09
CA GLN A 262 -9.41 9.67 37.71
C GLN A 262 -10.52 10.68 38.01
N LEU A 263 -11.39 10.88 37.02
CA LEU A 263 -12.61 11.68 37.09
C LEU A 263 -13.83 10.75 36.94
N SER A 264 -14.87 11.02 37.70
CA SER A 264 -16.18 10.37 37.59
C SER A 264 -17.22 11.33 37.04
N ALA A 265 -18.09 10.81 36.19
CA ALA A 265 -19.28 11.47 35.67
C ALA A 265 -20.47 10.49 35.73
N PRO A 266 -21.20 10.44 36.86
CA PRO A 266 -22.29 9.49 37.03
C PRO A 266 -23.51 9.86 36.16
N GLY A 267 -24.22 8.83 35.68
CA GLY A 267 -25.51 8.97 35.03
C GLY A 267 -25.52 9.82 33.75
N PHE A 268 -24.44 9.81 32.96
CA PHE A 268 -24.37 10.55 31.72
C PHE A 268 -25.06 9.80 30.57
N ALA A 269 -25.81 10.52 29.73
CA ALA A 269 -26.36 10.02 28.48
C ALA A 269 -26.13 11.05 27.37
N GLY A 270 -25.40 10.68 26.32
CA GLY A 270 -25.05 11.57 25.23
C GLY A 270 -23.73 11.21 24.56
N ALA A 271 -23.15 12.19 23.86
CA ALA A 271 -21.84 12.11 23.24
C ALA A 271 -20.80 12.88 24.05
N ILE A 272 -19.64 12.26 24.25
CA ILE A 272 -18.41 12.85 24.78
C ILE A 272 -17.40 12.94 23.64
N ARG A 273 -16.79 14.10 23.49
CA ARG A 273 -15.71 14.34 22.53
C ARG A 273 -14.51 14.90 23.25
N VAL A 274 -13.35 14.27 23.04
CA VAL A 274 -12.08 14.76 23.59
C VAL A 274 -11.20 15.28 22.46
N ALA A 275 -10.60 16.44 22.66
CA ALA A 275 -9.64 17.03 21.74
C ALA A 275 -8.39 17.48 22.50
N TYR A 276 -7.21 17.11 21.99
CA TYR A 276 -5.95 17.65 22.48
C TYR A 276 -5.81 19.12 22.05
N LEU A 277 -5.40 19.99 22.97
CA LEU A 277 -5.16 21.40 22.74
C LEU A 277 -3.65 21.68 22.84
N PRO A 278 -2.90 21.64 21.71
CA PRO A 278 -1.48 21.92 21.70
C PRO A 278 -1.17 23.40 21.96
N ASP A 279 -2.03 24.30 21.46
CA ASP A 279 -1.89 25.75 21.58
C ASP A 279 -3.24 26.40 21.90
N ALA A 280 -3.26 27.38 22.82
CA ALA A 280 -4.48 28.05 23.25
C ALA A 280 -5.22 28.79 22.12
N SER A 281 -4.52 29.22 21.07
CA SER A 281 -5.11 29.87 19.89
C SER A 281 -6.01 28.93 19.07
N MET A 282 -5.88 27.61 19.24
CA MET A 282 -6.71 26.62 18.56
C MET A 282 -8.05 26.38 19.25
N GLU A 283 -8.19 26.77 20.52
CA GLU A 283 -9.40 26.53 21.32
C GLU A 283 -10.66 27.14 20.68
N PRO A 284 -10.67 28.40 20.20
CA PRO A 284 -11.86 28.97 19.55
C PRO A 284 -12.33 28.21 18.31
N VAL A 285 -11.40 27.61 17.54
CA VAL A 285 -11.74 26.80 16.38
C VAL A 285 -12.33 25.47 16.84
N LEU A 286 -11.72 24.81 17.84
CA LEU A 286 -12.25 23.58 18.41
C LEU A 286 -13.65 23.79 19.00
N ASP A 287 -13.87 24.89 19.72
CA ASP A 287 -15.18 25.26 20.28
C ASP A 287 -16.24 25.45 19.20
N ARG A 288 -15.88 26.14 18.12
CA ARG A 288 -16.80 26.44 17.02
C ARG A 288 -17.34 25.18 16.35
N TYR A 289 -16.49 24.16 16.20
CA TYR A 289 -16.82 22.93 15.49
C TYR A 289 -17.13 21.74 16.41
N SER A 290 -17.10 21.93 17.73
CA SER A 290 -17.50 20.92 18.72
C SER A 290 -19.02 20.76 18.83
N GLY A 291 -19.85 21.21 17.88
CA GLY A 291 -21.30 20.95 17.89
C GLY A 291 -21.69 19.64 17.18
N CYS A 292 -20.86 19.23 16.22
CA CYS A 292 -21.11 18.13 15.30
C CYS A 292 -19.90 17.18 15.26
N PHE A 293 -20.11 15.94 14.84
CA PHE A 293 -19.03 14.95 14.68
C PHE A 293 -19.36 13.94 13.58
N PRO A 294 -18.34 13.42 12.87
CA PRO A 294 -18.55 12.41 11.85
C PRO A 294 -18.79 11.04 12.48
N VAL A 295 -19.65 10.22 11.87
CA VAL A 295 -19.97 8.85 12.31
C VAL A 295 -19.64 7.78 11.27
N SER A 296 -19.48 8.18 10.00
CA SER A 296 -19.06 7.34 8.87
C SER A 296 -18.53 8.22 7.75
N GLY A 297 -17.75 7.66 6.83
CA GLY A 297 -17.24 8.37 5.66
C GLY A 297 -17.16 7.51 4.42
N ASP A 298 -17.63 8.06 3.30
CA ASP A 298 -17.60 7.41 2.00
C ASP A 298 -16.58 8.09 1.09
N ALA A 299 -15.82 7.30 0.33
CA ALA A 299 -14.88 7.80 -0.65
C ALA A 299 -15.22 7.28 -2.05
N ALA A 300 -15.81 8.17 -2.86
CA ALA A 300 -16.32 7.82 -4.18
C ALA A 300 -15.28 8.04 -5.28
N LEU A 301 -15.11 7.01 -6.11
CA LEU A 301 -14.24 7.01 -7.31
C LEU A 301 -15.12 7.02 -8.57
N HIS A 302 -16.02 8.00 -8.69
CA HIS A 302 -16.98 8.08 -9.79
C HIS A 302 -16.42 8.74 -11.05
N ARG A 303 -15.39 9.57 -10.89
CA ARG A 303 -14.75 10.31 -11.98
C ARG A 303 -13.27 9.93 -12.05
N PRO A 304 -12.69 9.84 -13.26
CA PRO A 304 -11.25 9.64 -13.42
C PRO A 304 -10.46 10.67 -12.60
N PHE A 305 -9.42 10.21 -11.91
CA PHE A 305 -8.48 11.04 -11.15
C PHE A 305 -9.13 11.89 -10.04
N CYS A 306 -10.34 11.53 -9.60
CA CYS A 306 -11.04 12.21 -8.52
C CYS A 306 -11.41 11.24 -7.40
N VAL A 307 -11.25 11.69 -6.15
CA VAL A 307 -11.81 11.04 -4.96
C VAL A 307 -12.72 12.04 -4.28
N ASP A 308 -14.02 11.73 -4.21
CA ASP A 308 -15.01 12.58 -3.56
C ASP A 308 -15.33 11.98 -2.17
N TYR A 309 -14.93 12.66 -1.11
CA TYR A 309 -15.27 12.28 0.26
C TYR A 309 -16.63 12.85 0.66
N SER A 310 -17.40 12.06 1.41
CA SER A 310 -18.61 12.54 2.07
C SER A 310 -18.74 11.89 3.45
N TRP A 311 -18.95 12.72 4.47
CA TRP A 311 -19.14 12.23 5.83
C TRP A 311 -20.61 12.28 6.24
N ARG A 312 -21.08 11.21 6.85
CA ARG A 312 -22.31 11.30 7.65
C ARG A 312 -21.94 11.77 9.04
N LYS A 313 -22.79 12.63 9.60
CA LYS A 313 -22.53 13.32 10.86
C LYS A 313 -23.72 13.24 11.82
N ALA A 314 -23.43 13.45 13.09
CA ALA A 314 -24.41 13.53 14.18
C ALA A 314 -24.07 14.73 15.11
N GLY A 315 -24.98 15.04 16.04
CA GLY A 315 -24.83 16.16 16.99
C GLY A 315 -25.81 17.31 16.73
N ALA A 316 -25.54 18.48 17.33
CA ALA A 316 -26.45 19.63 17.40
C ALA A 316 -26.51 20.48 16.10
N GLY A 317 -26.06 19.94 14.96
CA GLY A 317 -25.92 20.67 13.69
C GLY A 317 -24.58 21.41 13.56
N GLY A 318 -24.36 22.07 12.41
CA GLY A 318 -23.09 22.73 12.05
C GLY A 318 -22.27 21.95 11.02
N GLU A 319 -21.14 22.53 10.60
CA GLU A 319 -20.19 21.90 9.65
C GLU A 319 -19.16 21.04 10.40
N LEU A 320 -18.60 20.03 9.74
CA LEU A 320 -17.48 19.26 10.27
C LEU A 320 -16.14 19.99 10.11
N LEU A 321 -15.30 19.90 11.13
CA LEU A 321 -13.87 20.18 11.03
C LEU A 321 -13.12 18.85 10.90
N MET A 322 -12.42 18.68 9.79
CA MET A 322 -11.62 17.50 9.47
C MET A 322 -10.18 17.92 9.19
N LEU A 323 -9.21 17.05 9.41
CA LEU A 323 -7.78 17.34 9.29
C LEU A 323 -7.20 16.73 8.02
N ALA A 324 -6.71 17.56 7.12
CA ALA A 324 -6.08 17.17 5.87
C ALA A 324 -4.56 16.99 6.05
N HIS A 325 -4.01 15.85 5.63
CA HIS A 325 -2.56 15.67 5.55
C HIS A 325 -1.99 16.34 4.29
N PRO A 326 -0.67 16.48 4.12
CA PRO A 326 -0.06 17.22 3.01
C PRO A 326 -0.54 16.79 1.61
N LEU A 327 -0.69 15.49 1.35
CA LEU A 327 -1.22 15.03 0.07
C LEU A 327 -2.71 15.40 -0.15
N HIS A 328 -3.55 15.45 0.89
CA HIS A 328 -4.91 15.96 0.74
C HIS A 328 -4.87 17.42 0.30
N LEU A 329 -4.07 18.26 0.97
CA LEU A 329 -3.94 19.68 0.63
C LEU A 329 -3.46 19.91 -0.81
N ARG A 330 -2.57 19.04 -1.31
CA ARG A 330 -2.12 19.09 -2.72
C ARG A 330 -3.23 18.77 -3.73
N LEU A 331 -4.21 17.94 -3.35
CA LEU A 331 -5.27 17.44 -4.24
C LEU A 331 -6.60 18.14 -4.02
N LEU A 332 -6.78 18.79 -2.88
CA LEU A 332 -8.01 19.41 -2.48
C LEU A 332 -8.42 20.48 -3.50
N SER A 333 -9.70 20.50 -3.86
CA SER A 333 -10.22 21.51 -4.77
C SER A 333 -10.11 22.92 -4.18
N ASP A 334 -9.92 23.90 -5.06
CA ASP A 334 -9.69 25.32 -4.69
C ASP A 334 -10.84 25.95 -3.89
N ASP A 335 -12.04 25.36 -3.91
CA ASP A 335 -13.23 25.82 -3.18
C ASP A 335 -13.28 25.30 -1.73
N ALA A 336 -12.34 24.46 -1.31
CA ALA A 336 -12.32 23.94 0.04
C ALA A 336 -11.90 25.00 1.08
N ARG A 337 -12.55 24.96 2.24
CA ARG A 337 -12.33 25.95 3.30
C ARG A 337 -11.24 25.50 4.27
N VAL A 338 -10.00 25.76 3.89
CA VAL A 338 -8.79 25.44 4.67
C VAL A 338 -8.57 26.48 5.78
N LEU A 339 -8.17 26.02 6.96
CA LEU A 339 -7.80 26.82 8.12
C LEU A 339 -6.29 26.68 8.33
N ASP A 340 -5.50 27.45 7.57
CA ASP A 340 -4.04 27.29 7.52
C ASP A 340 -3.35 27.41 8.88
N ASP A 341 -3.88 28.20 9.82
CA ASP A 341 -3.28 28.37 11.15
C ASP A 341 -3.71 27.28 12.14
N PHE A 342 -4.68 26.42 11.79
CA PHE A 342 -5.14 25.33 12.63
C PHE A 342 -4.43 24.03 12.25
N ARG A 343 -3.37 23.67 13.00
CA ARG A 343 -2.49 22.54 12.67
C ARG A 343 -2.27 21.59 13.83
N TYR A 344 -2.29 20.29 13.53
CA TYR A 344 -1.75 19.26 14.41
C TYR A 344 -0.49 18.67 13.80
N ARG A 345 0.60 18.62 14.56
CA ARG A 345 1.80 17.90 14.13
C ARG A 345 1.51 16.41 14.05
N SER A 346 1.95 15.73 12.98
CA SER A 346 1.83 14.27 12.84
C SER A 346 3.04 13.63 12.18
N ILE A 347 3.12 12.30 12.17
CA ILE A 347 4.16 11.55 11.44
C ILE A 347 4.00 11.65 9.91
N ASP A 348 2.85 12.11 9.45
CA ASP A 348 2.52 12.29 8.03
C ASP A 348 2.73 13.72 7.53
N GLY A 349 3.41 14.56 8.32
CA GLY A 349 3.48 16.01 8.17
C GLY A 349 2.41 16.72 8.99
N ASP A 350 2.32 18.04 8.87
CA ASP A 350 1.28 18.80 9.56
C ASP A 350 -0.11 18.47 8.99
N LEU A 351 -1.05 18.22 9.89
CA LEU A 351 -2.45 18.00 9.57
C LEU A 351 -3.21 19.32 9.73
N VAL A 352 -3.75 19.85 8.63
CA VAL A 352 -4.36 21.19 8.58
C VAL A 352 -5.88 21.08 8.63
N GLY A 353 -6.53 21.96 9.40
CA GLY A 353 -7.99 21.99 9.48
C GLY A 353 -8.64 22.35 8.15
N VAL A 354 -9.65 21.60 7.74
CA VAL A 354 -10.52 21.91 6.60
C VAL A 354 -11.96 21.72 7.04
N VAL A 355 -12.78 22.73 6.76
CA VAL A 355 -14.19 22.72 7.17
C VAL A 355 -15.06 22.28 6.00
N GLY A 356 -15.93 21.31 6.24
CA GLY A 356 -16.91 20.83 5.27
C GLY A 356 -17.33 19.40 5.52
N ASP A 357 -18.53 19.06 5.03
CA ASP A 357 -19.08 17.69 5.13
C ASP A 357 -18.65 16.79 3.95
N SER A 358 -17.88 17.35 3.02
CA SER A 358 -17.38 16.66 1.83
C SER A 358 -16.13 17.36 1.31
N TRP A 359 -15.19 16.59 0.77
CA TRP A 359 -14.01 17.10 0.05
C TRP A 359 -13.97 16.50 -1.36
N ALA A 360 -13.49 17.27 -2.33
CA ALA A 360 -13.15 16.76 -3.64
C ALA A 360 -11.63 16.80 -3.79
N LEU A 361 -11.02 15.63 -4.01
CA LEU A 361 -9.60 15.48 -4.30
C LEU A 361 -9.42 15.25 -5.80
N ARG A 362 -8.49 15.95 -6.43
CA ARG A 362 -8.23 15.93 -7.87
C ARG A 362 -6.76 15.73 -8.13
N ALA A 363 -6.41 14.62 -8.77
CA ALA A 363 -5.06 14.33 -9.24
C ALA A 363 -4.92 14.73 -10.71
N ASP A 364 -3.70 15.08 -11.11
CA ASP A 364 -3.38 15.22 -12.52
C ASP A 364 -3.48 13.86 -13.23
N PRO A 365 -4.03 13.80 -14.46
CA PRO A 365 -4.14 12.56 -15.21
C PRO A 365 -2.78 11.92 -15.50
N VAL A 366 -2.70 10.61 -15.27
CA VAL A 366 -1.59 9.77 -15.69
C VAL A 366 -2.09 8.79 -16.75
N SER A 367 -1.40 8.73 -17.88
CA SER A 367 -1.81 7.87 -19.00
C SER A 367 -1.14 6.50 -18.90
N PRO A 368 -1.89 5.39 -18.71
CA PRO A 368 -1.32 4.06 -18.80
C PRO A 368 -1.01 3.74 -20.27
N THR A 369 0.28 3.70 -20.64
CA THR A 369 0.74 3.43 -22.02
C THR A 369 1.63 2.19 -22.08
N TRP A 370 1.56 1.42 -23.16
CA TRP A 370 2.41 0.22 -23.35
C TRP A 370 3.91 0.54 -23.55
N HIS A 371 4.18 1.75 -24.05
CA HIS A 371 5.48 2.20 -24.56
C HIS A 371 5.95 3.45 -23.84
N SER A 372 7.21 3.84 -24.08
CA SER A 372 7.73 5.11 -23.60
C SER A 372 6.93 6.29 -24.17
N THR A 373 6.94 7.40 -23.45
CA THR A 373 6.24 8.62 -23.87
C THR A 373 6.92 9.34 -25.03
N ARG A 374 8.24 9.17 -25.19
CA ARG A 374 9.08 9.87 -26.18
C ARG A 374 9.62 9.00 -27.31
N GLY A 375 9.44 7.69 -27.22
CA GLY A 375 10.12 6.73 -28.11
C GLY A 375 11.59 6.51 -27.73
N VAL A 376 12.20 5.50 -28.35
CA VAL A 376 13.64 5.19 -28.23
C VAL A 376 14.43 6.05 -29.21
N SER A 377 15.56 6.63 -28.78
CA SER A 377 16.42 7.43 -29.64
C SER A 377 16.97 6.63 -30.84
N GLU A 378 17.03 7.24 -32.02
CA GLU A 378 17.39 6.57 -33.28
C GLU A 378 18.76 5.86 -33.22
N ASP A 379 19.74 6.49 -32.58
CA ASP A 379 21.09 5.98 -32.34
C ASP A 379 21.12 4.79 -31.36
N GLY A 380 20.12 4.66 -30.51
CA GLY A 380 19.98 3.58 -29.53
C GLY A 380 19.27 2.33 -30.04
N VAL A 381 18.46 2.45 -31.08
CA VAL A 381 17.60 1.34 -31.57
C VAL A 381 18.42 0.08 -31.87
N ALA A 382 19.56 0.21 -32.56
CA ALA A 382 20.40 -0.93 -32.92
C ALA A 382 20.95 -1.66 -31.69
N GLU A 383 21.33 -0.91 -30.65
CA GLU A 383 21.85 -1.48 -29.40
C GLU A 383 20.75 -2.19 -28.62
N VAL A 384 19.58 -1.57 -28.49
CA VAL A 384 18.42 -2.19 -27.83
C VAL A 384 17.99 -3.47 -28.54
N VAL A 385 17.96 -3.48 -29.88
CA VAL A 385 17.63 -4.66 -30.69
C VAL A 385 18.64 -5.80 -30.48
N ALA A 386 19.94 -5.48 -30.42
CA ALA A 386 20.97 -6.48 -30.20
C ALA A 386 20.82 -7.15 -28.82
N ALA A 387 20.61 -6.36 -27.76
CA ALA A 387 20.34 -6.87 -26.42
C ALA A 387 19.03 -7.68 -26.38
N LEU A 388 17.97 -7.17 -27.03
CA LEU A 388 16.65 -7.82 -27.09
C LEU A 388 16.75 -9.23 -27.66
N ARG A 389 17.46 -9.39 -28.79
CA ARG A 389 17.63 -10.71 -29.42
C ARG A 389 18.38 -11.68 -28.52
N ALA A 390 19.38 -11.21 -27.77
CA ALA A 390 20.11 -12.04 -26.82
C ALA A 390 19.22 -12.48 -25.64
N ASP A 391 18.47 -11.55 -25.04
CA ASP A 391 17.56 -11.84 -23.92
C ASP A 391 16.43 -12.80 -24.35
N VAL A 392 15.86 -12.60 -25.54
CA VAL A 392 14.80 -13.47 -26.09
C VAL A 392 15.33 -14.87 -26.40
N ALA A 393 16.54 -15.00 -26.95
CA ALA A 393 17.19 -16.30 -27.14
C ALA A 393 17.45 -17.01 -25.79
N GLY A 394 17.74 -16.24 -24.73
CA GLY A 394 17.93 -16.74 -23.38
C GLY A 394 16.70 -17.41 -22.77
N LEU A 395 15.48 -16.96 -23.13
CA LEU A 395 14.22 -17.51 -22.61
C LEU A 395 14.06 -19.02 -22.87
N ALA A 396 14.53 -19.50 -24.02
CA ALA A 396 14.46 -20.91 -24.37
C ALA A 396 15.40 -21.79 -23.53
N ASN A 397 16.48 -21.22 -23.01
CA ASN A 397 17.54 -21.94 -22.31
C ASN A 397 17.44 -21.83 -20.79
N THR A 398 16.61 -20.91 -20.27
CA THR A 398 16.49 -20.62 -18.84
C THR A 398 15.04 -20.76 -18.39
N PRO A 399 14.56 -21.99 -18.09
CA PRO A 399 13.22 -22.19 -17.57
C PRO A 399 13.08 -21.53 -16.19
N ILE A 400 11.86 -21.09 -15.85
CA ILE A 400 11.55 -20.59 -14.51
C ILE A 400 11.52 -21.78 -13.54
N THR A 401 12.47 -21.83 -12.60
CA THR A 401 12.63 -22.94 -11.66
C THR A 401 11.99 -22.69 -10.30
N THR A 402 11.75 -21.42 -9.94
CA THR A 402 11.07 -21.06 -8.69
C THR A 402 9.59 -21.41 -8.77
N THR A 403 9.01 -21.77 -7.63
CA THR A 403 7.55 -21.92 -7.46
C THR A 403 6.95 -20.76 -6.65
N SER A 404 7.77 -19.84 -6.14
CA SER A 404 7.26 -18.67 -5.42
C SER A 404 6.51 -17.75 -6.38
N SER A 405 5.29 -17.37 -6.02
CA SER A 405 4.46 -16.49 -6.85
C SER A 405 5.13 -15.13 -7.10
N TYR A 406 5.88 -14.58 -6.13
CA TYR A 406 6.60 -13.31 -6.29
C TYR A 406 7.66 -13.38 -7.39
N PHE A 407 8.65 -14.26 -7.22
CA PHE A 407 9.76 -14.39 -8.16
C PHE A 407 9.32 -14.95 -9.51
N TYR A 408 8.30 -15.81 -9.54
CA TYR A 408 7.70 -16.28 -10.78
C TYR A 408 7.05 -15.12 -11.54
N GLY A 409 6.29 -14.27 -10.83
CA GLY A 409 5.70 -13.04 -11.33
C GLY A 409 6.74 -12.14 -11.97
N LYS A 410 7.82 -11.83 -11.25
CA LYS A 410 8.95 -11.03 -11.78
C LYS A 410 9.48 -11.60 -13.11
N ALA A 411 9.70 -12.91 -13.17
CA ALA A 411 10.24 -13.57 -14.36
C ALA A 411 9.32 -13.50 -15.60
N ILE A 412 8.00 -13.69 -15.42
CA ILE A 412 7.04 -13.58 -16.54
C ILE A 412 6.82 -12.14 -16.96
N ALA A 413 6.82 -11.18 -16.02
CA ALA A 413 6.70 -9.76 -16.33
C ALA A 413 7.92 -9.24 -17.10
N ARG A 414 9.12 -9.69 -16.71
CA ARG A 414 10.37 -9.45 -17.44
C ARG A 414 10.28 -9.93 -18.89
N ALA A 415 9.80 -11.17 -19.12
CA ALA A 415 9.61 -11.69 -20.47
C ALA A 415 8.57 -10.87 -21.26
N ALA A 416 7.44 -10.52 -20.65
CA ALA A 416 6.43 -9.66 -21.27
C ALA A 416 6.96 -8.29 -21.67
N ARG A 417 7.86 -7.70 -20.87
CA ARG A 417 8.51 -6.44 -21.18
C ARG A 417 9.32 -6.51 -22.48
N LEU A 418 9.99 -7.63 -22.76
CA LEU A 418 10.75 -7.82 -24.01
C LEU A 418 9.85 -7.72 -25.24
N ALA A 419 8.62 -8.26 -25.20
CA ALA A 419 7.70 -8.17 -26.33
C ALA A 419 7.22 -6.73 -26.60
N LEU A 420 6.99 -5.94 -25.55
CA LEU A 420 6.60 -4.53 -25.72
C LEU A 420 7.76 -3.67 -26.24
N ILE A 421 9.00 -3.96 -25.80
CA ILE A 421 10.18 -3.29 -26.35
C ILE A 421 10.37 -3.69 -27.82
N ALA A 422 10.21 -4.98 -28.15
CA ALA A 422 10.28 -5.48 -29.53
C ALA A 422 9.29 -4.78 -30.45
N GLU A 423 8.06 -4.54 -29.99
CA GLU A 423 7.06 -3.75 -30.72
C GLU A 423 7.50 -2.30 -30.92
N GLU A 424 8.02 -1.64 -29.88
CA GLU A 424 8.43 -0.23 -29.91
C GLU A 424 9.64 0.03 -30.82
N VAL A 425 10.63 -0.87 -30.83
CA VAL A 425 11.87 -0.74 -31.62
C VAL A 425 11.79 -1.40 -33.01
N GLY A 426 10.60 -1.89 -33.40
CA GLY A 426 10.40 -2.48 -34.73
C GLY A 426 11.11 -3.81 -34.96
N CYS A 427 11.19 -4.68 -33.95
CA CYS A 427 11.79 -6.02 -34.01
C CYS A 427 10.71 -7.14 -33.88
N PRO A 428 9.75 -7.25 -34.83
CA PRO A 428 8.60 -8.14 -34.68
C PRO A 428 8.94 -9.63 -34.64
N ASP A 429 10.10 -10.04 -35.18
CA ASP A 429 10.61 -11.41 -35.14
C ASP A 429 10.91 -11.90 -33.70
N ALA A 430 11.17 -10.99 -32.76
CA ALA A 430 11.40 -11.30 -31.36
C ALA A 430 10.10 -11.60 -30.58
N ILE A 431 8.93 -11.22 -31.09
CA ILE A 431 7.64 -11.34 -30.38
C ILE A 431 7.15 -12.80 -30.27
N PRO A 432 7.12 -13.63 -31.34
CA PRO A 432 6.57 -14.98 -31.26
C PRO A 432 7.24 -15.90 -30.23
N PRO A 433 8.59 -15.91 -30.08
CA PRO A 433 9.25 -16.67 -29.01
C PRO A 433 8.79 -16.26 -27.60
N VAL A 434 8.65 -14.95 -27.35
CA VAL A 434 8.16 -14.42 -26.07
C VAL A 434 6.71 -14.83 -25.83
N VAL A 435 5.83 -14.73 -26.84
CA VAL A 435 4.43 -15.18 -26.74
C VAL A 435 4.35 -16.67 -26.42
N SER A 436 5.18 -17.49 -27.06
CA SER A 436 5.25 -18.93 -26.78
C SER A 436 5.68 -19.21 -25.34
N PHE A 437 6.72 -18.51 -24.86
CA PHE A 437 7.20 -18.60 -23.48
C PHE A 437 6.11 -18.21 -22.47
N LEU A 438 5.46 -17.06 -22.66
CA LEU A 438 4.40 -16.57 -21.78
C LEU A 438 3.20 -17.52 -21.76
N LYS A 439 2.78 -18.08 -22.91
CA LYS A 439 1.71 -19.09 -22.93
C LYS A 439 2.07 -20.31 -22.10
N ALA A 440 3.29 -20.82 -22.23
CA ALA A 440 3.74 -22.01 -21.52
C ALA A 440 3.86 -21.77 -20.00
N THR A 441 4.23 -20.56 -19.58
CA THR A 441 4.48 -20.24 -18.17
C THR A 441 3.27 -19.67 -17.44
N VAL A 442 2.45 -18.85 -18.10
CA VAL A 442 1.28 -18.20 -17.47
C VAL A 442 0.07 -19.12 -17.45
N THR A 443 -0.20 -19.86 -18.54
CA THR A 443 -1.41 -20.69 -18.67
C THR A 443 -1.62 -21.65 -17.49
N PRO A 444 -0.59 -22.38 -17.00
CA PRO A 444 -0.78 -23.31 -15.90
C PRO A 444 -1.26 -22.68 -14.59
N TRP A 445 -0.91 -21.42 -14.34
CA TRP A 445 -1.40 -20.69 -13.16
C TRP A 445 -2.89 -20.34 -13.27
N LEU A 446 -3.38 -20.09 -14.49
CA LEU A 446 -4.76 -19.65 -14.73
C LEU A 446 -5.75 -20.81 -14.89
N ASP A 447 -5.32 -21.97 -15.40
CA ASP A 447 -6.18 -23.16 -15.50
C ASP A 447 -6.06 -24.11 -14.29
N GLY A 448 -5.21 -23.77 -13.32
CA GLY A 448 -5.02 -24.56 -12.10
C GLY A 448 -4.14 -25.80 -12.28
N SER A 449 -3.49 -25.97 -13.44
CA SER A 449 -2.58 -27.09 -13.67
C SER A 449 -1.18 -26.89 -13.05
N PHE A 450 -0.83 -25.68 -12.60
CA PHE A 450 0.44 -25.41 -11.91
C PHE A 450 0.48 -26.01 -10.48
N GLN A 451 0.86 -27.28 -10.40
CA GLN A 451 0.90 -28.04 -9.13
C GLN A 451 1.97 -27.57 -8.14
N GLY A 452 2.95 -26.75 -8.57
CA GLY A 452 4.03 -26.28 -7.71
C GLY A 452 3.58 -25.28 -6.65
N ASN A 453 2.66 -24.36 -7.01
CA ASN A 453 2.17 -23.33 -6.11
C ASN A 453 0.93 -22.53 -6.60
N GLY A 454 0.01 -23.15 -7.37
CA GLY A 454 -1.09 -22.43 -8.03
C GLY A 454 -2.00 -21.60 -7.10
N PHE A 455 -2.81 -20.72 -7.70
CA PHE A 455 -3.77 -19.87 -6.99
C PHE A 455 -5.07 -20.60 -6.64
N PHE A 456 -5.58 -20.33 -5.45
CA PHE A 456 -6.85 -20.81 -4.91
C PHE A 456 -7.65 -19.63 -4.38
N TYR A 457 -8.97 -19.80 -4.25
CA TYR A 457 -9.86 -18.82 -3.65
C TYR A 457 -10.25 -19.24 -2.23
N ASP A 458 -9.92 -18.42 -1.23
CA ASP A 458 -10.39 -18.54 0.14
C ASP A 458 -11.77 -17.87 0.30
N ALA A 459 -12.75 -18.66 0.74
CA ALA A 459 -14.12 -18.18 0.94
C ALA A 459 -14.35 -17.55 2.32
N LYS A 460 -13.42 -17.72 3.28
CA LYS A 460 -13.57 -17.20 4.64
C LYS A 460 -13.38 -15.69 4.70
N TRP A 461 -12.35 -15.21 4.03
CA TRP A 461 -11.99 -13.79 3.91
C TRP A 461 -12.31 -13.23 2.52
N GLY A 462 -12.55 -14.09 1.54
CA GLY A 462 -12.96 -13.71 0.20
C GLY A 462 -11.81 -13.12 -0.60
N GLY A 463 -10.82 -13.93 -0.95
CA GLY A 463 -9.66 -13.52 -1.75
C GLY A 463 -8.78 -14.68 -2.20
N LEU A 464 -7.76 -14.39 -3.00
CA LEU A 464 -6.85 -15.40 -3.52
C LEU A 464 -5.80 -15.80 -2.49
N VAL A 465 -5.32 -17.03 -2.56
CA VAL A 465 -4.19 -17.55 -1.75
C VAL A 465 -3.38 -18.51 -2.63
N THR A 466 -2.11 -18.76 -2.31
CA THR A 466 -1.29 -19.77 -3.01
C THR A 466 -1.37 -21.13 -2.33
N LEU A 467 -1.13 -22.21 -3.09
CA LEU A 467 -1.12 -23.58 -2.56
C LEU A 467 -0.17 -23.76 -1.37
N GLN A 468 1.01 -23.14 -1.41
CA GLN A 468 1.97 -23.18 -0.30
C GLN A 468 1.48 -22.31 0.87
N GLY A 469 0.91 -21.13 0.58
CA GLY A 469 0.29 -20.24 1.56
C GLY A 469 -0.91 -20.85 2.31
N LEU A 470 -1.51 -21.94 1.81
CA LEU A 470 -2.53 -22.70 2.55
C LEU A 470 -1.98 -23.38 3.81
N LYS A 471 -0.67 -23.65 3.86
CA LYS A 471 -0.03 -24.48 4.89
C LYS A 471 1.07 -23.76 5.65
N ASP A 472 1.56 -22.64 5.14
CA ASP A 472 2.67 -21.88 5.75
C ASP A 472 2.39 -20.38 5.64
N THR A 473 2.35 -19.70 6.79
CA THR A 473 2.13 -18.24 6.86
C THR A 473 3.29 -17.42 6.33
N GLY A 474 4.49 -18.00 6.19
CA GLY A 474 5.67 -17.36 5.63
C GLY A 474 5.88 -17.64 4.13
N ALA A 475 5.17 -18.62 3.57
CA ALA A 475 5.27 -18.92 2.14
C ALA A 475 4.80 -17.73 1.30
N ASP A 476 5.53 -17.47 0.21
CA ASP A 476 5.26 -16.33 -0.67
C ASP A 476 5.15 -15.00 0.09
N PHE A 477 6.04 -14.78 1.07
CA PHE A 477 6.07 -13.55 1.87
C PHE A 477 4.77 -13.28 2.65
N GLY A 478 3.98 -14.33 2.87
CA GLY A 478 2.70 -14.25 3.57
C GLY A 478 1.51 -13.97 2.65
N PHE A 479 1.61 -14.25 1.35
CA PHE A 479 0.45 -14.21 0.44
C PHE A 479 -0.72 -15.04 0.98
N GLY A 480 -0.45 -16.20 1.59
CA GLY A 480 -1.48 -17.05 2.22
C GLY A 480 -2.25 -16.40 3.37
N ILE A 481 -1.75 -15.30 3.94
CA ILE A 481 -2.38 -14.48 4.98
C ILE A 481 -2.64 -13.04 4.50
N PHE A 482 -2.81 -12.86 3.18
CA PHE A 482 -3.14 -11.61 2.52
C PHE A 482 -2.05 -10.53 2.53
N ASN A 483 -0.79 -10.89 2.76
CA ASN A 483 0.31 -9.95 2.51
C ASN A 483 0.54 -9.79 1.00
N ASP A 484 0.90 -8.58 0.59
CA ASP A 484 1.62 -8.35 -0.67
C ASP A 484 0.88 -8.76 -1.96
N HIS A 485 -0.44 -8.96 -1.89
CA HIS A 485 -1.25 -9.40 -3.04
C HIS A 485 -1.07 -8.51 -4.26
N HIS A 486 -1.16 -7.18 -4.10
CA HIS A 486 -0.91 -6.22 -5.18
C HIS A 486 0.49 -6.36 -5.81
N TYR A 487 1.55 -6.58 -5.03
CA TYR A 487 2.91 -6.77 -5.57
C TYR A 487 2.97 -8.02 -6.45
N HIS A 488 2.50 -9.16 -5.94
CA HIS A 488 2.56 -10.43 -6.65
C HIS A 488 1.64 -10.43 -7.87
N LEU A 489 0.35 -10.15 -7.66
CA LEU A 489 -0.66 -10.17 -8.71
C LEU A 489 -0.41 -9.10 -9.77
N GLY A 490 0.21 -7.97 -9.41
CA GLY A 490 0.60 -6.91 -10.34
C GLY A 490 1.50 -7.44 -11.46
N TYR A 491 2.53 -8.23 -11.14
CA TYR A 491 3.39 -8.85 -12.15
C TYR A 491 2.66 -9.85 -13.05
N PHE A 492 1.78 -10.69 -12.47
CA PHE A 492 0.96 -11.60 -13.26
C PHE A 492 0.04 -10.84 -14.20
N LEU A 493 -0.66 -9.81 -13.71
CA LEU A 493 -1.56 -9.00 -14.51
C LEU A 493 -0.82 -8.25 -15.62
N TYR A 494 0.40 -7.77 -15.37
CA TYR A 494 1.24 -7.18 -16.41
C TYR A 494 1.48 -8.17 -17.56
N ALA A 495 1.97 -9.37 -17.23
CA ALA A 495 2.25 -10.41 -18.22
C ALA A 495 0.97 -10.88 -18.96
N ILE A 496 -0.13 -11.04 -18.24
CA ILE A 496 -1.44 -11.41 -18.79
C ILE A 496 -1.96 -10.33 -19.73
N ALA A 497 -1.86 -9.05 -19.37
CA ALA A 497 -2.31 -7.94 -20.21
C ALA A 497 -1.54 -7.88 -21.54
N VAL A 498 -0.20 -8.02 -21.48
CA VAL A 498 0.65 -8.08 -22.67
C VAL A 498 0.33 -9.30 -23.52
N LEU A 499 0.20 -10.49 -22.93
CA LEU A 499 -0.13 -11.69 -23.70
C LEU A 499 -1.54 -11.62 -24.31
N ALA A 500 -2.52 -11.05 -23.61
CA ALA A 500 -3.88 -10.86 -24.13
C ALA A 500 -3.90 -9.85 -25.31
N LYS A 501 -3.06 -8.81 -25.26
CA LYS A 501 -2.86 -7.88 -26.39
C LYS A 501 -2.28 -8.59 -27.61
N LEU A 502 -1.26 -9.44 -27.41
CA LEU A 502 -0.54 -10.12 -28.50
C LEU A 502 -1.27 -11.36 -29.04
N ASP A 503 -2.05 -12.04 -28.20
CA ASP A 503 -2.96 -13.13 -28.59
C ASP A 503 -4.36 -12.91 -27.99
N PRO A 504 -5.23 -12.20 -28.72
CA PRO A 504 -6.61 -11.94 -28.27
C PRO A 504 -7.46 -13.20 -28.08
N ARG A 505 -7.13 -14.33 -28.74
CA ARG A 505 -7.87 -15.59 -28.56
C ARG A 505 -7.52 -16.22 -27.22
N TRP A 506 -6.24 -16.24 -26.86
CA TRP A 506 -5.79 -16.63 -25.53
C TRP A 506 -6.36 -15.69 -24.46
N GLY A 507 -6.31 -14.38 -24.70
CA GLY A 507 -6.87 -13.37 -23.80
C GLY A 507 -8.35 -13.62 -23.49
N ARG A 508 -9.19 -13.79 -24.51
CA ARG A 508 -10.63 -14.09 -24.31
C ARG A 508 -10.88 -15.36 -23.49
N LYS A 509 -10.03 -16.40 -23.63
CA LYS A 509 -10.17 -17.65 -22.88
C LYS A 509 -9.91 -17.46 -21.38
N TYR A 510 -8.91 -16.64 -21.02
CA TYR A 510 -8.46 -16.45 -19.63
C TYR A 510 -8.88 -15.10 -19.01
N MET A 511 -9.73 -14.34 -19.72
CA MET A 511 -10.31 -13.10 -19.23
C MET A 511 -10.97 -13.25 -17.85
N PRO A 512 -11.76 -14.31 -17.54
CA PRO A 512 -12.37 -14.46 -16.22
C PRO A 512 -11.33 -14.54 -15.08
N GLN A 513 -10.19 -15.20 -15.28
CA GLN A 513 -9.11 -15.29 -14.32
C GLN A 513 -8.39 -13.97 -14.13
N ALA A 514 -8.09 -13.25 -15.22
CA ALA A 514 -7.49 -11.92 -15.16
C ALA A 514 -8.36 -10.96 -14.33
N TYR A 515 -9.66 -10.92 -14.60
CA TYR A 515 -10.61 -10.10 -13.84
C TYR A 515 -10.76 -10.56 -12.39
N SER A 516 -10.67 -11.87 -12.10
CA SER A 516 -10.67 -12.37 -10.72
C SER A 516 -9.41 -11.94 -9.95
N MET A 517 -8.25 -11.87 -10.60
CA MET A 517 -7.01 -11.38 -9.98
C MET A 517 -7.06 -9.87 -9.75
N VAL A 518 -7.59 -9.09 -10.70
CA VAL A 518 -7.87 -7.65 -10.49
C VAL A 518 -8.85 -7.45 -9.34
N ALA A 519 -9.95 -8.21 -9.30
CA ALA A 519 -10.98 -8.07 -8.27
C ALA A 519 -10.46 -8.35 -6.86
N ASP A 520 -9.38 -9.15 -6.71
CA ASP A 520 -8.80 -9.44 -5.41
C ASP A 520 -8.33 -8.20 -4.64
N PHE A 521 -7.78 -7.20 -5.34
CA PHE A 521 -7.28 -5.96 -4.74
C PHE A 521 -7.95 -4.68 -5.24
N MET A 522 -8.71 -4.70 -6.35
CA MET A 522 -9.37 -3.53 -6.96
C MET A 522 -10.91 -3.62 -7.03
N THR A 523 -11.55 -4.48 -6.24
CA THR A 523 -13.02 -4.49 -6.16
C THR A 523 -13.56 -3.16 -5.64
N LEU A 524 -14.53 -2.56 -6.33
CA LEU A 524 -15.23 -1.35 -5.85
C LEU A 524 -16.54 -1.64 -5.11
N SER A 525 -17.09 -2.86 -5.23
CA SER A 525 -18.31 -3.25 -4.52
C SER A 525 -18.12 -3.07 -3.01
N LYS A 526 -18.98 -2.26 -2.39
CA LYS A 526 -19.00 -2.08 -0.93
C LYS A 526 -19.42 -3.38 -0.25
N ASN A 527 -19.02 -3.55 1.02
CA ASN A 527 -19.25 -4.77 1.80
C ASN A 527 -20.76 -5.02 2.06
N LYS A 528 -21.45 -5.59 1.07
CA LYS A 528 -22.87 -5.98 1.12
C LYS A 528 -23.00 -7.46 0.75
N PRO A 529 -23.82 -8.24 1.48
CA PRO A 529 -24.03 -9.66 1.19
C PRO A 529 -24.40 -9.90 -0.28
N GLY A 530 -23.68 -10.82 -0.93
CA GLY A 530 -23.92 -11.20 -2.33
C GLY A 530 -23.48 -10.18 -3.39
N SER A 531 -22.86 -9.05 -3.01
CA SER A 531 -22.45 -8.00 -3.98
C SER A 531 -21.11 -8.25 -4.67
N SER A 532 -20.20 -8.99 -4.03
CA SER A 532 -18.90 -9.41 -4.56
C SER A 532 -18.34 -10.59 -3.77
N SER A 533 -17.49 -11.39 -4.42
CA SER A 533 -16.66 -12.42 -3.78
C SER A 533 -15.38 -11.84 -3.15
N PHE A 534 -15.05 -10.59 -3.45
CA PHE A 534 -13.85 -9.92 -2.97
C PHE A 534 -14.20 -8.67 -2.16
N THR A 535 -13.32 -8.30 -1.24
CA THR A 535 -13.48 -7.10 -0.41
C THR A 535 -13.11 -5.83 -1.19
N ARG A 536 -13.70 -4.69 -0.79
CA ARG A 536 -13.48 -3.42 -1.45
C ARG A 536 -12.03 -2.98 -1.28
N LEU A 537 -11.35 -2.69 -2.39
CA LEU A 537 -10.01 -2.10 -2.45
C LEU A 537 -9.05 -2.67 -1.40
N ARG A 538 -8.90 -4.00 -1.36
CA ARG A 538 -8.24 -4.73 -0.27
C ARG A 538 -6.98 -4.05 0.27
N MET A 539 -6.11 -3.62 -0.64
CA MET A 539 -4.81 -3.05 -0.34
C MET A 539 -4.84 -1.52 -0.24
N PHE A 540 -5.72 -0.85 -1.00
CA PHE A 540 -5.65 0.60 -1.19
C PHE A 540 -6.39 1.33 -0.08
N ASP A 541 -5.66 2.19 0.64
CA ASP A 541 -6.21 3.00 1.69
C ASP A 541 -6.73 4.33 1.13
N LEU A 542 -8.04 4.55 1.17
CA LEU A 542 -8.67 5.73 0.59
C LEU A 542 -8.46 7.03 1.36
N TRP A 543 -7.89 6.99 2.57
CA TRP A 543 -7.47 8.20 3.31
C TRP A 543 -6.00 8.49 3.03
N LYS A 544 -5.14 7.46 3.09
CA LYS A 544 -3.71 7.62 2.84
C LYS A 544 -3.38 7.73 1.35
N LEU A 545 -4.30 7.35 0.47
CA LEU A 545 -4.12 7.34 -0.99
C LEU A 545 -2.94 6.50 -1.47
N HIS A 546 -2.55 5.50 -0.68
CA HIS A 546 -1.58 4.47 -1.03
C HIS A 546 -1.99 3.13 -0.45
N SER A 547 -1.28 2.08 -0.82
CA SER A 547 -1.57 0.72 -0.40
C SER A 547 -0.97 0.34 0.96
N TRP A 548 -1.50 -0.71 1.56
CA TRP A 548 -0.91 -1.40 2.71
C TRP A 548 -0.59 -2.84 2.34
N ALA A 549 0.66 -3.23 2.54
CA ALA A 549 1.18 -4.54 2.17
C ALA A 549 0.79 -5.61 3.20
N GLY A 550 0.85 -5.28 4.49
CA GLY A 550 0.58 -6.24 5.58
C GLY A 550 -0.89 -6.63 5.73
N GLY A 551 -1.18 -7.92 5.57
CA GLY A 551 -2.49 -8.55 5.71
C GLY A 551 -2.83 -8.92 7.16
N LEU A 552 -3.19 -10.18 7.40
CA LEU A 552 -3.68 -10.67 8.70
C LEU A 552 -2.59 -10.90 9.76
N THR A 553 -1.64 -9.97 9.84
CA THR A 553 -0.61 -9.91 10.88
C THR A 553 -0.87 -8.73 11.79
N GLU A 554 -0.75 -8.93 13.10
CA GLU A 554 -0.83 -7.85 14.09
C GLU A 554 0.53 -7.16 14.19
N PHE A 555 0.54 -5.82 14.09
CA PHE A 555 1.75 -5.00 14.14
C PHE A 555 1.58 -3.85 15.12
N ALA A 556 2.55 -3.66 16.02
CA ALA A 556 2.52 -2.57 17.00
C ALA A 556 2.58 -1.18 16.33
N ASP A 557 3.34 -1.06 15.24
CA ASP A 557 3.48 0.19 14.46
C ASP A 557 2.36 0.37 13.42
N GLY A 558 1.36 -0.51 13.41
CA GLY A 558 0.24 -0.52 12.45
C GLY A 558 0.59 -1.14 11.09
N ARG A 559 -0.24 -0.88 10.07
CA ARG A 559 0.00 -1.38 8.71
C ARG A 559 1.29 -0.81 8.12
N ASN A 560 1.88 -1.50 7.14
CA ASN A 560 3.12 -1.06 6.48
C ASN A 560 3.12 -1.28 4.97
N GLN A 561 4.00 -0.55 4.29
CA GLN A 561 4.34 -0.68 2.88
C GLN A 561 5.83 -0.38 2.69
N GLU A 562 6.49 -1.11 1.79
CA GLU A 562 7.90 -0.94 1.47
C GLU A 562 8.06 -0.50 0.01
N SER A 563 7.64 -1.35 -0.94
CA SER A 563 7.89 -1.21 -2.37
C SER A 563 6.79 -0.42 -3.08
N THR A 564 6.93 0.91 -3.12
CA THR A 564 5.90 1.77 -3.75
C THR A 564 5.79 1.56 -5.26
N SER A 565 6.89 1.27 -5.94
CA SER A 565 6.92 0.99 -7.37
C SER A 565 6.18 -0.30 -7.75
N GLU A 566 6.15 -1.32 -6.88
CA GLU A 566 5.36 -2.52 -7.11
C GLU A 566 3.86 -2.29 -6.91
N ALA A 567 3.47 -1.44 -5.95
CA ALA A 567 2.08 -1.01 -5.82
C ALA A 567 1.63 -0.22 -7.06
N VAL A 568 2.45 0.73 -7.54
CA VAL A 568 2.22 1.47 -8.80
C VAL A 568 2.06 0.50 -9.98
N ASN A 569 2.95 -0.50 -10.09
CA ASN A 569 2.87 -1.54 -11.12
C ASN A 569 1.54 -2.31 -11.05
N ALA A 570 1.01 -2.62 -9.86
CA ALA A 570 -0.24 -3.36 -9.72
C ALA A 570 -1.43 -2.64 -10.37
N TYR A 571 -1.63 -1.37 -10.03
CA TYR A 571 -2.71 -0.55 -10.58
C TYR A 571 -2.50 -0.22 -12.06
N TYR A 572 -1.25 0.01 -12.45
CA TYR A 572 -0.89 0.24 -13.85
C TYR A 572 -1.20 -1.01 -14.70
N SER A 573 -0.87 -2.19 -14.19
CA SER A 573 -1.15 -3.47 -14.84
C SER A 573 -2.63 -3.76 -14.94
N ALA A 574 -3.43 -3.39 -13.93
CA ALA A 574 -4.89 -3.45 -14.03
C ALA A 574 -5.44 -2.52 -15.12
N ALA A 575 -4.88 -1.31 -15.28
CA ALA A 575 -5.23 -0.45 -16.40
C ALA A 575 -4.87 -1.07 -17.76
N LEU A 576 -3.70 -1.72 -17.87
CA LEU A 576 -3.31 -2.46 -19.07
C LEU A 576 -4.22 -3.66 -19.38
N VAL A 577 -4.74 -4.35 -18.35
CA VAL A 577 -5.79 -5.36 -18.51
C VAL A 577 -7.05 -4.72 -19.09
N GLY A 578 -7.44 -3.54 -18.61
CA GLY A 578 -8.52 -2.77 -19.20
C GLY A 578 -8.28 -2.46 -20.68
N LEU A 579 -7.06 -2.03 -21.04
CA LEU A 579 -6.69 -1.74 -22.43
C LEU A 579 -6.74 -2.99 -23.32
N SER A 580 -6.26 -4.15 -22.85
CA SER A 580 -6.22 -5.39 -23.64
C SER A 580 -7.61 -5.96 -23.92
N TYR A 581 -8.60 -5.64 -23.08
CA TYR A 581 -9.99 -6.09 -23.23
C TYR A 581 -10.98 -4.99 -23.67
N GLY A 582 -10.53 -3.74 -23.83
CA GLY A 582 -11.39 -2.61 -24.20
C GLY A 582 -12.33 -2.13 -23.08
N ASP A 583 -11.96 -2.36 -21.82
CA ASP A 583 -12.72 -1.95 -20.63
C ASP A 583 -12.28 -0.57 -20.15
N ALA A 584 -12.91 0.47 -20.69
CA ALA A 584 -12.60 1.87 -20.37
C ALA A 584 -12.80 2.21 -18.88
N HIS A 585 -13.70 1.50 -18.17
CA HIS A 585 -13.89 1.73 -16.73
C HIS A 585 -12.69 1.22 -15.95
N LEU A 586 -12.20 0.02 -16.25
CA LEU A 586 -11.01 -0.53 -15.62
C LEU A 586 -9.75 0.29 -15.97
N VAL A 587 -9.62 0.77 -17.21
CA VAL A 587 -8.53 1.69 -17.61
C VAL A 587 -8.56 2.94 -16.74
N SER A 588 -9.71 3.61 -16.64
CA SER A 588 -9.86 4.84 -15.88
C SER A 588 -9.59 4.63 -14.39
N LEU A 589 -10.11 3.56 -13.81
CA LEU A 589 -9.94 3.27 -12.38
C LEU A 589 -8.49 2.90 -12.07
N GLY A 590 -7.89 2.00 -12.87
CA GLY A 590 -6.48 1.62 -12.73
C GLY A 590 -5.57 2.84 -12.83
N ALA A 591 -5.76 3.68 -13.85
CA ALA A 591 -5.00 4.92 -14.00
C ALA A 591 -5.17 5.89 -12.82
N THR A 592 -6.39 6.00 -12.28
CA THR A 592 -6.66 6.83 -11.11
C THR A 592 -5.89 6.35 -9.89
N LEU A 593 -5.95 5.06 -9.58
CA LEU A 593 -5.23 4.49 -8.43
C LEU A 593 -3.70 4.53 -8.65
N THR A 594 -3.22 4.32 -9.87
CA THR A 594 -1.80 4.50 -10.23
C THR A 594 -1.32 5.92 -9.93
N ALA A 595 -2.09 6.94 -10.33
CA ALA A 595 -1.73 8.34 -10.09
C ALA A 595 -1.68 8.66 -8.59
N LEU A 596 -2.69 8.22 -7.83
CA LEU A 596 -2.75 8.44 -6.38
C LEU A 596 -1.59 7.75 -5.64
N GLU A 597 -1.32 6.48 -5.96
CA GLU A 597 -0.21 5.71 -5.37
C GLU A 597 1.15 6.36 -5.66
N ALA A 598 1.38 6.84 -6.88
CA ALA A 598 2.61 7.56 -7.24
C ALA A 598 2.74 8.90 -6.50
N LEU A 599 1.65 9.67 -6.38
CA LEU A 599 1.65 10.93 -5.63
C LEU A 599 1.89 10.72 -4.14
N ALA A 600 1.40 9.63 -3.58
CA ALA A 600 1.68 9.22 -2.21
C ALA A 600 3.15 8.82 -2.00
N ALA A 601 3.72 8.03 -2.91
CA ALA A 601 5.15 7.71 -2.90
C ALA A 601 6.01 8.98 -2.94
N GLN A 602 5.69 9.92 -3.83
CA GLN A 602 6.36 11.22 -3.91
C GLN A 602 6.20 12.08 -2.65
N THR A 603 5.11 11.91 -1.88
CA THR A 603 4.85 12.69 -0.67
C THR A 603 5.60 12.12 0.53
N TRP A 604 5.56 10.79 0.72
CA TRP A 604 6.05 10.19 1.95
C TRP A 604 7.32 9.36 1.78
N TRP A 605 7.57 8.76 0.62
CA TRP A 605 8.81 8.03 0.39
C TRP A 605 9.92 8.94 -0.08
N HIS A 606 9.64 9.96 -0.89
CA HIS A 606 10.68 10.86 -1.41
C HIS A 606 11.06 11.91 -0.35
N VAL A 607 12.08 11.60 0.45
CA VAL A 607 12.52 12.43 1.57
C VAL A 607 13.36 13.58 1.04
N ARG A 608 12.81 14.79 1.14
CA ARG A 608 13.48 16.03 0.75
C ARG A 608 13.88 16.82 1.98
N ALA A 609 15.14 17.24 2.00
CA ALA A 609 15.63 18.10 3.07
C ALA A 609 14.92 19.46 3.02
N GLY A 610 14.46 19.95 4.19
CA GLY A 610 13.87 21.28 4.31
C GLY A 610 12.35 21.39 4.06
N GLU A 611 11.65 20.32 3.67
CA GLU A 611 10.19 20.36 3.48
C GLU A 611 9.38 20.31 4.78
N GLY A 612 10.03 19.98 5.90
CA GLY A 612 9.39 19.99 7.23
C GLY A 612 8.42 18.83 7.51
N ILE A 613 8.26 17.87 6.59
CA ILE A 613 7.45 16.66 6.81
C ILE A 613 8.08 15.78 7.90
N TYR A 614 9.40 15.57 7.81
CA TYR A 614 10.18 14.75 8.74
C TYR A 614 11.16 15.59 9.54
N GLU A 615 11.59 15.07 10.69
CA GLU A 615 12.61 15.67 11.53
C GLU A 615 13.95 15.83 10.78
N GLU A 616 14.69 16.89 11.11
CA GLU A 616 15.86 17.33 10.35
C GLU A 616 16.98 16.28 10.31
N ASP A 617 17.19 15.52 11.38
CA ASP A 617 18.20 14.48 11.43
C ASP A 617 17.83 13.27 10.55
N PHE A 618 16.56 12.86 10.54
CA PHE A 618 16.06 11.83 9.62
C PHE A 618 16.13 12.31 8.17
N ALA A 619 15.61 13.50 7.86
CA ALA A 619 15.59 14.06 6.51
C ALA A 619 17.01 14.37 5.99
N GLY A 620 17.93 14.77 6.86
CA GLY A 620 19.33 15.01 6.50
C GLY A 620 20.06 13.74 6.08
N ASN A 621 19.76 12.60 6.72
CA ASN A 621 20.46 11.32 6.50
C ASN A 621 19.83 10.44 5.40
N ASN A 622 18.58 10.70 5.02
CA ASN A 622 17.84 9.86 4.09
C ASN A 622 17.35 10.66 2.87
N ARG A 623 17.21 9.97 1.73
CA ARG A 623 16.49 10.49 0.55
C ARG A 623 15.25 9.68 0.20
N VAL A 624 15.15 8.49 0.78
CA VAL A 624 13.97 7.63 0.69
C VAL A 624 13.62 7.03 2.05
N VAL A 625 12.34 6.92 2.36
CA VAL A 625 11.87 6.00 3.42
C VAL A 625 12.03 4.57 2.91
N GLY A 626 12.49 3.67 3.79
CA GLY A 626 12.54 2.23 3.50
C GLY A 626 11.15 1.62 3.66
N VAL A 627 10.80 1.27 4.90
CA VAL A 627 9.45 0.81 5.25
C VAL A 627 8.66 1.94 5.91
N LEU A 628 7.53 2.30 5.32
CA LEU A 628 6.55 3.20 5.91
C LEU A 628 5.50 2.38 6.66
N TRP A 629 5.28 2.73 7.93
CA TRP A 629 4.25 2.16 8.80
C TRP A 629 3.20 3.21 9.13
N ALA A 630 2.05 2.82 9.66
CA ALA A 630 1.07 3.79 10.15
C ALA A 630 1.67 4.75 11.21
N ASN A 631 2.51 4.22 12.12
CA ASN A 631 3.11 4.98 13.23
C ASN A 631 4.65 5.10 13.17
N LYS A 632 5.31 4.65 12.09
CA LYS A 632 6.78 4.65 11.97
C LYS A 632 7.27 4.94 10.54
N ARG A 633 8.39 5.64 10.39
CA ARG A 633 9.18 5.74 9.16
C ARG A 633 10.51 5.05 9.43
N ASP A 634 10.79 3.95 8.75
CA ASP A 634 12.04 3.21 8.89
C ASP A 634 12.96 3.50 7.71
N SER A 635 14.26 3.60 7.97
CA SER A 635 15.28 3.70 6.92
C SER A 635 15.75 2.33 6.42
N ALA A 636 15.56 1.27 7.20
CA ALA A 636 15.87 -0.10 6.78
C ALA A 636 14.80 -0.66 5.84
N LEU A 637 15.15 -1.77 5.20
CA LEU A 637 14.25 -2.65 4.45
C LEU A 637 14.05 -3.96 5.21
N TRP A 638 13.04 -4.74 4.82
CA TRP A 638 12.81 -6.08 5.36
C TRP A 638 14.01 -7.03 5.19
N PHE A 639 14.80 -6.82 4.15
CA PHE A 639 15.94 -7.69 3.77
C PHE A 639 17.29 -6.97 3.75
N ALA A 640 17.33 -5.66 4.00
CA ALA A 640 18.56 -4.88 3.90
C ALA A 640 18.64 -3.79 4.98
N PRO A 641 19.83 -3.57 5.56
CA PRO A 641 20.01 -2.54 6.58
C PRO A 641 20.08 -1.12 5.96
N PRO A 642 19.96 -0.05 6.76
CA PRO A 642 19.87 1.33 6.27
C PRO A 642 21.01 1.80 5.35
N GLU A 643 22.20 1.22 5.51
CA GLU A 643 23.40 1.56 4.75
C GLU A 643 23.43 0.99 3.33
N TRP A 644 22.55 0.04 2.98
CA TRP A 644 22.41 -0.51 1.62
C TRP A 644 21.52 0.41 0.77
N LYS A 645 22.03 1.62 0.52
CA LYS A 645 21.30 2.70 -0.16
C LYS A 645 20.85 2.31 -1.56
N GLU A 646 21.61 1.48 -2.25
CA GLU A 646 21.30 0.94 -3.57
C GLU A 646 20.09 0.00 -3.56
N CYS A 647 19.90 -0.78 -2.48
CA CYS A 647 18.69 -1.56 -2.28
C CYS A 647 17.51 -0.65 -1.95
N ARG A 648 17.72 0.35 -1.08
CA ARG A 648 16.69 1.34 -0.70
C ARG A 648 16.21 2.18 -1.87
N LEU A 649 17.09 2.54 -2.80
CA LEU A 649 16.72 3.19 -4.05
C LEU A 649 16.02 2.20 -4.99
N GLY A 650 16.63 1.04 -5.22
CA GLY A 650 16.14 0.08 -6.20
C GLY A 650 14.75 -0.46 -5.88
N ILE A 651 14.43 -0.71 -4.60
CA ILE A 651 13.11 -1.20 -4.18
C ILE A 651 11.99 -0.18 -4.41
N GLN A 652 12.32 1.12 -4.53
CA GLN A 652 11.35 2.17 -4.87
C GLN A 652 11.26 2.42 -6.38
N LEU A 653 12.05 1.70 -7.20
CA LEU A 653 12.03 1.82 -8.66
C LEU A 653 11.54 0.55 -9.35
N LEU A 654 11.90 -0.63 -8.83
CA LEU A 654 11.59 -1.89 -9.49
C LEU A 654 10.07 -2.19 -9.45
N PRO A 655 9.47 -2.70 -10.54
CA PRO A 655 10.06 -2.88 -11.87
C PRO A 655 10.15 -1.57 -12.68
N VAL A 656 11.18 -1.49 -13.54
CA VAL A 656 11.32 -0.36 -14.49
C VAL A 656 10.33 -0.53 -15.65
N LEU A 657 9.37 0.38 -15.72
CA LEU A 657 8.25 0.39 -16.66
C LEU A 657 8.05 1.82 -17.22
N PRO A 658 7.23 2.02 -18.28
CA PRO A 658 6.88 3.38 -18.73
C PRO A 658 6.30 4.25 -17.61
N ILE A 659 5.51 3.65 -16.71
CA ILE A 659 4.90 4.37 -15.59
C ILE A 659 5.90 4.85 -14.53
N SER A 660 7.12 4.31 -14.50
CA SER A 660 8.18 4.73 -13.57
C SER A 660 8.56 6.21 -13.76
N GLU A 661 8.28 6.79 -14.93
CA GLU A 661 8.43 8.24 -15.18
C GLU A 661 7.53 9.09 -14.27
N ALA A 662 6.29 8.65 -14.06
CA ALA A 662 5.33 9.34 -13.20
C ALA A 662 5.69 9.19 -11.72
N LEU A 663 6.50 8.18 -11.35
CA LEU A 663 6.97 8.00 -9.99
C LEU A 663 8.12 8.97 -9.66
N PHE A 664 9.03 9.21 -10.60
CA PHE A 664 10.19 10.11 -10.45
C PHE A 664 10.15 11.33 -11.41
N PRO A 665 9.14 12.20 -11.33
CA PRO A 665 9.01 13.33 -12.24
C PRO A 665 9.99 14.48 -11.94
N ASP A 666 10.51 14.56 -10.71
CA ASP A 666 11.41 15.62 -10.27
C ASP A 666 12.88 15.24 -10.48
N VAL A 667 13.49 15.83 -11.50
CA VAL A 667 14.89 15.60 -11.88
C VAL A 667 15.86 16.05 -10.78
N ALA A 668 15.57 17.11 -10.04
CA ALA A 668 16.44 17.60 -8.96
C ALA A 668 16.47 16.61 -7.80
N PHE A 669 15.30 16.07 -7.42
CA PHE A 669 15.23 14.99 -6.44
C PHE A 669 15.96 13.74 -6.90
N VAL A 670 15.76 13.32 -8.15
CA VAL A 670 16.45 12.15 -8.71
C VAL A 670 17.96 12.31 -8.61
N LYS A 671 18.49 13.49 -8.96
CA LYS A 671 19.92 13.78 -8.86
C LYS A 671 20.42 13.71 -7.42
N ASP A 672 19.68 14.25 -6.46
CA ASP A 672 20.03 14.18 -5.04
C ASP A 672 19.98 12.73 -4.50
N LEU A 673 18.95 11.97 -4.85
CA LEU A 673 18.80 10.55 -4.50
C LEU A 673 19.93 9.68 -5.06
N VAL A 674 20.28 9.87 -6.34
CA VAL A 674 21.40 9.15 -6.98
C VAL A 674 22.73 9.55 -6.33
N THR A 675 22.97 10.86 -6.12
CA THR A 675 24.20 11.36 -5.47
C THR A 675 24.35 10.78 -4.06
N TRP A 676 23.27 10.70 -3.29
CA TRP A 676 23.26 10.09 -1.96
C TRP A 676 23.55 8.58 -1.98
N THR A 677 23.15 7.89 -3.06
CA THR A 677 23.27 6.43 -3.22
C THR A 677 24.61 5.99 -3.77
N VAL A 678 25.20 6.70 -4.74
CA VAL A 678 26.42 6.31 -5.47
C VAL A 678 27.57 5.86 -4.56
N PRO A 679 27.88 6.52 -3.42
CA PRO A 679 28.94 6.06 -2.54
C PRO A 679 28.76 4.62 -2.02
N ALA A 680 27.52 4.15 -1.88
CA ALA A 680 27.23 2.79 -1.41
C ALA A 680 27.61 1.72 -2.46
N LEU A 681 27.73 2.09 -3.74
CA LEU A 681 28.13 1.17 -4.81
C LEU A 681 29.58 0.69 -4.69
N ALA A 682 30.42 1.39 -3.92
CA ALA A 682 31.80 0.99 -3.63
C ALA A 682 31.91 -0.08 -2.53
N ARG A 683 30.79 -0.45 -1.88
CA ARG A 683 30.75 -1.48 -0.84
C ARG A 683 30.98 -2.87 -1.45
N ASP A 684 31.76 -3.69 -0.76
CA ASP A 684 31.95 -5.09 -1.15
C ASP A 684 30.62 -5.85 -1.17
N GLY A 685 30.40 -6.63 -2.23
CA GLY A 685 29.21 -7.49 -2.37
C GLY A 685 27.95 -6.79 -2.87
N VAL A 686 28.03 -5.54 -3.36
CA VAL A 686 26.89 -4.89 -4.03
C VAL A 686 26.51 -5.66 -5.28
N GLY A 687 25.26 -6.14 -5.34
CA GLY A 687 24.72 -6.88 -6.47
C GLY A 687 24.59 -6.01 -7.72
N GLU A 688 24.94 -6.57 -8.88
CA GLU A 688 24.86 -5.88 -10.17
C GLU A 688 23.44 -5.39 -10.52
N GLY A 689 22.41 -6.16 -10.14
CA GLY A 689 21.01 -5.75 -10.33
C GLY A 689 20.66 -4.42 -9.66
N TRP A 690 21.15 -4.20 -8.43
CA TRP A 690 20.90 -2.95 -7.70
C TRP A 690 21.64 -1.76 -8.33
N LYS A 691 22.86 -1.96 -8.84
CA LYS A 691 23.59 -0.93 -9.59
C LYS A 691 22.79 -0.47 -10.81
N GLY A 692 22.17 -1.40 -11.53
CA GLY A 692 21.35 -1.10 -12.70
C GLY A 692 20.20 -0.12 -12.42
N PHE A 693 19.55 -0.21 -11.26
CA PHE A 693 18.50 0.74 -10.87
C PHE A 693 19.03 2.13 -10.54
N VAL A 694 20.22 2.22 -9.93
CA VAL A 694 20.89 3.51 -9.72
C VAL A 694 21.22 4.17 -11.06
N TYR A 695 21.74 3.40 -12.03
CA TYR A 695 22.06 3.91 -13.37
C TYR A 695 20.82 4.28 -14.16
N ALA A 696 19.71 3.55 -13.99
CA ALA A 696 18.44 3.91 -14.61
C ALA A 696 17.97 5.31 -14.16
N LEU A 697 18.06 5.62 -12.86
CA LEU A 697 17.74 6.96 -12.36
C LEU A 697 18.79 8.02 -12.77
N GLU A 698 20.07 7.67 -12.79
CA GLU A 698 21.12 8.57 -13.30
C GLU A 698 20.83 9.01 -14.74
N GLY A 699 20.35 8.09 -15.58
CA GLY A 699 20.02 8.38 -16.97
C GLY A 699 18.88 9.38 -17.19
N ILE A 700 18.15 9.77 -16.14
CA ILE A 700 17.17 10.85 -16.22
C ILE A 700 17.86 12.21 -16.42
N TYR A 701 19.08 12.40 -15.91
CA TYR A 701 19.83 13.67 -16.02
C TYR A 701 21.20 13.53 -16.69
N ASP A 702 21.81 12.34 -16.70
CA ASP A 702 23.10 12.05 -17.35
C ASP A 702 23.03 10.71 -18.08
N LYS A 703 22.40 10.73 -19.26
CA LYS A 703 22.18 9.54 -20.11
C LYS A 703 23.49 8.85 -20.50
N GLU A 704 24.50 9.60 -20.91
CA GLU A 704 25.74 9.03 -21.45
C GLU A 704 26.57 8.33 -20.38
N ALA A 705 26.72 8.94 -19.19
CA ALA A 705 27.39 8.28 -18.08
C ALA A 705 26.65 7.01 -17.62
N ALA A 706 25.31 7.07 -17.57
CA ALA A 706 24.48 5.92 -17.22
C ALA A 706 24.59 4.78 -18.24
N LEU A 707 24.64 5.08 -19.55
CA LEU A 707 24.86 4.10 -20.61
C LEU A 707 26.23 3.42 -20.48
N GLU A 708 27.30 4.21 -20.27
CA GLU A 708 28.65 3.66 -20.10
C GLU A 708 28.71 2.67 -18.92
N LYS A 709 28.08 3.01 -17.78
CA LYS A 709 28.03 2.15 -16.60
C LYS A 709 27.15 0.92 -16.82
N THR A 710 26.01 1.08 -17.47
CA THR A 710 25.06 -0.01 -17.76
C THR A 710 25.68 -1.07 -18.67
N ARG A 711 26.45 -0.66 -19.68
CA ARG A 711 27.18 -1.58 -20.58
C ARG A 711 28.24 -2.42 -19.87
N LYS A 712 28.72 -1.98 -18.71
CA LYS A 712 29.72 -2.69 -17.90
C LYS A 712 29.11 -3.65 -16.87
N LEU A 713 27.78 -3.65 -16.72
CA LEU A 713 27.11 -4.57 -15.79
C LEU A 713 27.32 -6.02 -16.24
N THR A 714 27.64 -6.90 -15.28
CA THR A 714 27.80 -8.34 -15.54
C THR A 714 26.56 -9.16 -15.16
N GLY A 715 25.50 -8.49 -14.70
CA GLY A 715 24.24 -9.12 -14.32
C GLY A 715 23.14 -8.09 -14.05
N HIS A 716 21.92 -8.57 -13.85
CA HIS A 716 20.74 -7.73 -13.64
C HIS A 716 19.87 -8.32 -12.52
N ASP A 717 18.94 -7.50 -12.02
CA ASP A 717 17.87 -7.97 -11.13
C ASP A 717 17.05 -9.07 -11.82
N ASP A 718 16.50 -10.00 -11.05
CA ASP A 718 15.77 -11.15 -11.59
C ASP A 718 14.46 -10.77 -12.31
N GLY A 719 13.93 -9.57 -12.07
CA GLY A 719 12.81 -8.98 -12.81
C GLY A 719 13.22 -8.02 -13.94
N ASN A 720 14.51 -7.88 -14.25
CA ASN A 720 15.01 -6.90 -15.23
C ASN A 720 15.98 -7.53 -16.24
N THR A 721 16.29 -6.79 -17.32
CA THR A 721 17.29 -7.21 -18.31
C THR A 721 18.12 -6.04 -18.82
N LEU A 722 19.22 -6.34 -19.53
CA LEU A 722 20.00 -5.34 -20.26
C LEU A 722 19.11 -4.60 -21.26
N THR A 723 18.28 -5.32 -22.01
CA THR A 723 17.34 -4.73 -22.98
C THR A 723 16.46 -3.66 -22.34
N ASN A 724 15.89 -3.93 -21.16
CA ASN A 724 14.99 -2.98 -20.51
C ASN A 724 15.74 -1.75 -19.95
N LEU A 725 16.96 -1.94 -19.43
CA LEU A 725 17.79 -0.80 -19.01
C LEU A 725 18.20 0.08 -20.20
N LEU A 726 18.64 -0.51 -21.31
CA LEU A 726 18.99 0.24 -22.52
C LEU A 726 17.77 0.94 -23.11
N TRP A 727 16.62 0.26 -23.19
CA TRP A 727 15.36 0.89 -23.60
C TRP A 727 15.01 2.10 -22.71
N TRP A 728 15.13 1.94 -21.39
CA TRP A 728 14.86 3.03 -20.46
C TRP A 728 15.78 4.23 -20.73
N LEU A 729 17.09 4.01 -20.82
CA LEU A 729 18.09 5.05 -21.05
C LEU A 729 17.96 5.74 -22.42
N HIS A 730 17.73 4.96 -23.48
CA HIS A 730 17.53 5.51 -24.82
C HIS A 730 16.17 6.17 -25.03
N SER A 731 15.19 5.91 -24.16
CA SER A 731 13.90 6.64 -24.16
C SER A 731 13.90 7.90 -23.30
N ARG A 732 14.99 8.17 -22.56
CA ARG A 732 15.15 9.46 -21.88
C ARG A 732 15.62 10.51 -22.90
N GLY A 733 14.99 11.68 -22.86
CA GLY A 733 15.43 12.82 -23.67
C GLY A 733 16.76 13.39 -23.15
N SER A 734 17.57 13.96 -24.03
CA SER A 734 18.73 14.75 -23.63
C SER A 734 18.24 15.99 -22.90
N VAL A 735 18.66 16.21 -21.65
CA VAL A 735 18.46 17.50 -20.98
C VAL A 735 19.28 18.53 -21.76
N VAL A 736 18.63 19.31 -22.63
CA VAL A 736 19.30 20.44 -23.27
C VAL A 736 19.51 21.48 -22.18
N ALA A 737 20.77 21.79 -21.87
CA ALA A 737 21.14 22.86 -20.95
C ALA A 737 20.57 24.19 -21.50
N GLY A 738 19.44 24.63 -20.93
CA GLY A 738 18.71 25.81 -21.41
C GLY A 738 17.42 26.14 -20.64
N ASP A 739 16.73 25.16 -20.07
CA ASP A 739 15.44 25.38 -19.37
C ASP A 739 15.61 25.57 -17.84
N ASP A 740 16.66 26.29 -17.42
CA ASP A 740 16.96 26.60 -16.01
C ASP A 740 16.29 27.90 -15.51
N GLU A 741 15.26 28.40 -16.19
CA GLU A 741 14.47 29.53 -15.68
C GLU A 741 13.11 29.07 -15.12
N GLY A 742 13.11 28.83 -13.80
CA GLY A 742 12.08 29.35 -12.88
C GLY A 742 10.63 29.24 -13.33
N GLY A 743 10.10 28.03 -13.41
CA GLY A 743 8.67 27.80 -13.46
C GLY A 743 8.38 26.35 -13.16
N PHE A 744 7.46 26.07 -12.22
CA PHE A 744 6.85 24.76 -12.08
C PHE A 744 6.26 24.36 -13.44
N GLY A 745 7.05 23.64 -14.23
CA GLY A 745 6.64 23.11 -15.52
C GLY A 745 5.57 22.07 -15.27
N ARG A 746 4.31 22.50 -15.30
CA ARG A 746 3.19 21.62 -15.64
C ARG A 746 3.53 21.04 -17.01
N CYS A 747 4.19 19.88 -17.04
CA CYS A 747 4.25 19.05 -18.22
C CYS A 747 2.80 18.68 -18.53
N CYS A 748 2.15 19.44 -19.41
CA CYS A 748 0.86 19.07 -19.96
C CYS A 748 1.05 17.80 -20.78
N TRP A 749 0.77 16.65 -20.15
CA TRP A 749 0.89 15.27 -20.68
C TRP A 749 -0.12 14.93 -21.80
N TYR A 750 -0.46 15.85 -22.71
CA TYR A 750 -1.58 15.65 -23.65
C TYR A 750 -1.40 16.17 -25.07
N ARG A 751 -0.19 16.15 -25.64
CA ARG A 751 0.02 16.68 -27.01
C ARG A 751 0.42 15.73 -28.12
N GLN A 752 0.59 14.45 -27.88
CA GLN A 752 0.84 13.51 -28.97
C GLN A 752 0.08 12.23 -28.67
N TYR A 753 -1.02 12.01 -29.39
CA TYR A 753 -1.68 10.74 -29.76
C TYR A 753 -3.15 11.05 -30.09
N CYS A 754 -3.37 11.72 -31.22
CA CYS A 754 -4.60 11.60 -31.99
C CYS A 754 -4.23 10.94 -33.31
N HIS A 755 -4.35 9.62 -33.41
CA HIS A 755 -4.56 8.87 -34.65
C HIS A 755 -5.27 7.57 -34.34
#